data_AF-A0A962G4H2-F1
#
_entry.id   AF-A0A962G4H2-F1
#
_cell.length_a   1.000
_cell.length_b   1.000
_cell.length_c   1.000
_cell.angle_alpha   90.00
_cell.angle_beta   90.00
_cell.angle_gamma   90.00
#
_symmetry.space_group_name_H-M   'P 1'
#
loop_
_entity.id
_entity.type
_entity.pdbx_description
1 polymer ?
#
loop_
_entity_poly.entity_id
_entity_poly.type
_entity_poly.pdbx_seq_one_letter_code
_entity_poly.pdbx_strand_id
1 'polypeptide(L)'
;EVDKQLEHLKRQARQAEQYQQFKEQQRIKEAQVRALECRQLDTELAGLRDAIVNNETLLEAKVAEQRQSETQIELCREQQDEANARLAQTQAENYRVGAEISRIEQQILHQRELSERLARSHTELADQIAALSEDIEQDGARRETLAQDIADIEPRLSMLSGDDGERQKALADIEVALAQWQLRWDEHSRLRGETTRAAEVERTKIEYLDRQAFDAERRREALSVERAALDVTVLAEALERMSADHDMQRAGLDTLGDTLDERKQTVQATQEQQRGLQNALAQLRNDGETARGRLASLETLQHAALGQEQGAAQRWLAAQGLDHTQRLGEVLQVEAGWETAVETVLGQLIEAAVVDTSAQLLPVVADFAEGHLALVDARTGDFEVAADSLASKVQGPVAARRWLASILVAEGLDEAQSRLPTLAVHEAIITRQGEWIGSGWLRLLRSGASGQGTLLREREIHDLRAQIERQAEQEAELGEQITQCRHAVGEAEQQREDAQRALYLAHRSVAELAGQMQSQQGKLESAQARLERIDAELGQLEQDTLGAQERARDARQALELALARMAELEDQRVAFEQERRELSDKRDLARTGAREARDAAHDLALKLQGARTEVAALEQSLLRMHAQRDALQQRHTEVAAQLAQGDAPIKALETERQTSLDQRVVAERELAAARSGIEGVMAELRRYEGLRQSSDQHALALREEISRKRVNEEGFKLRIESLLEAITGAGLELAQVLDELPGDAEINGWRQAVADLETRIRRLEPVNLAAISEYGQAQQRKEYLDAQNTDLVTALETLEAAIRKIDRETRGRFKDTFDRVNTGIQALYPRLFGGGHAYLELTGEDLLDTGVAIMARPPGKRVSNISLLSGGEKAMTAVALVFSIFQLNPAPFCMLDEVDAPLDEANVNR
;
A
#
# COMPACT_ATOMS: atom_id res chain seq x y z
N GLU A 1 -0.24 6.91 -33.86
CA GLU A 1 -0.45 5.96 -32.74
C GLU A 1 0.12 6.49 -31.44
N VAL A 2 1.38 6.96 -31.43
CA VAL A 2 2.02 7.68 -30.31
C VAL A 2 1.14 8.82 -29.77
N ASP A 3 0.50 9.61 -30.63
CA ASP A 3 -0.42 10.68 -30.21
C ASP A 3 -1.62 10.20 -29.38
N LYS A 4 -2.21 9.04 -29.73
CA LYS A 4 -3.35 8.48 -29.01
C LYS A 4 -2.94 7.98 -27.62
N GLN A 5 -1.75 7.37 -27.51
CA GLN A 5 -1.17 6.98 -26.22
C GLN A 5 -0.82 8.21 -25.36
N LEU A 6 -0.30 9.27 -25.98
CA LEU A 6 0.03 10.53 -25.30
C LEU A 6 -1.22 11.20 -24.74
N GLU A 7 -2.34 11.24 -25.48
CA GLU A 7 -3.60 11.80 -24.98
C GLU A 7 -4.16 11.02 -23.78
N HIS A 8 -4.04 9.69 -23.78
CA HIS A 8 -4.46 8.86 -22.67
C HIS A 8 -3.60 9.10 -21.42
N LEU A 9 -2.28 9.07 -21.59
CA LEU A 9 -1.31 9.38 -20.52
C LEU A 9 -1.46 10.82 -20.03
N LYS A 10 -1.81 11.79 -20.90
CA LYS A 10 -2.09 13.18 -20.52
C LYS A 10 -3.30 13.32 -19.61
N ARG A 11 -4.36 12.55 -19.87
CA ARG A 11 -5.56 12.54 -19.01
C ARG A 11 -5.24 11.92 -17.66
N GLN A 12 -4.49 10.82 -17.63
CA GLN A 12 -4.07 10.16 -16.39
C GLN A 12 -3.06 11.00 -15.60
N ALA A 13 -2.10 11.64 -16.27
CA ALA A 13 -1.18 12.59 -15.65
C ALA A 13 -1.90 13.80 -15.05
N ARG A 14 -2.89 14.39 -15.75
CA ARG A 14 -3.73 15.46 -15.20
C ARG A 14 -4.54 15.01 -13.99
N GLN A 15 -5.08 13.80 -14.00
CA GLN A 15 -5.77 13.24 -12.82
C GLN A 15 -4.80 13.02 -11.66
N ALA A 16 -3.57 12.59 -11.93
CA ALA A 16 -2.52 12.43 -10.94
C ALA A 16 -1.98 13.76 -10.39
N GLU A 17 -1.85 14.79 -11.23
CA GLU A 17 -1.51 16.16 -10.82
C GLU A 17 -2.63 16.77 -9.96
N GLN A 18 -3.90 16.61 -10.36
CA GLN A 18 -5.04 17.05 -9.56
C GLN A 18 -5.13 16.30 -8.23
N TYR A 19 -4.83 15.00 -8.21
CA TYR A 19 -4.74 14.22 -6.99
C TYR A 19 -3.62 14.73 -6.07
N GLN A 20 -2.41 15.00 -6.59
CA GLN A 20 -1.32 15.59 -5.79
C GLN A 20 -1.69 16.98 -5.27
N GLN A 21 -2.31 17.83 -6.09
CA GLN A 21 -2.77 19.15 -5.68
C GLN A 21 -3.84 19.07 -4.58
N PHE A 22 -4.81 18.16 -4.69
CA PHE A 22 -5.82 17.96 -3.65
C PHE A 22 -5.22 17.34 -2.38
N LYS A 23 -4.24 16.44 -2.49
CA LYS A 23 -3.49 15.91 -1.34
C LYS A 23 -2.69 16.99 -0.61
N GLU A 24 -2.05 17.89 -1.35
CA GLU A 24 -1.30 19.02 -0.78
C GLU A 24 -2.26 20.04 -0.14
N GLN A 25 -3.37 20.37 -0.81
CA GLN A 25 -4.42 21.22 -0.25
C GLN A 25 -5.06 20.60 0.99
N GLN A 26 -5.29 19.28 1.00
CA GLN A 26 -5.77 18.55 2.17
C GLN A 26 -4.76 18.66 3.32
N ARG A 27 -3.46 18.45 3.05
CA ARG A 27 -2.40 18.59 4.07
C ARG A 27 -2.39 19.98 4.71
N ILE A 28 -2.45 21.03 3.89
CA ILE A 28 -2.49 22.42 4.36
C ILE A 28 -3.80 22.69 5.13
N LYS A 29 -4.95 22.27 4.61
CA LYS A 29 -6.26 22.49 5.26
C LYS A 29 -6.41 21.72 6.57
N GLU A 30 -5.89 20.51 6.66
CA GLU A 30 -5.85 19.73 7.92
C GLU A 30 -4.94 20.41 8.96
N ALA A 31 -3.78 20.92 8.54
CA ALA A 31 -2.93 21.72 9.41
C ALA A 31 -3.63 23.00 9.89
N GLN A 32 -4.38 23.68 9.00
CA GLN A 32 -5.21 24.85 9.36
C GLN A 32 -6.34 24.50 10.34
N VAL A 33 -7.02 23.36 10.18
CA VAL A 33 -8.03 22.88 11.15
C VAL A 33 -7.39 22.66 12.52
N ARG A 34 -6.25 21.97 12.56
CA ARG A 34 -5.51 21.71 13.80
C ARG A 34 -5.00 23.00 14.45
N ALA A 35 -4.56 23.98 13.66
CA ALA A 35 -4.15 25.30 14.15
C ALA A 35 -5.33 26.11 14.74
N LEU A 36 -6.51 26.04 14.12
CA LEU A 36 -7.73 26.65 14.67
C LEU A 36 -8.19 25.95 15.95
N GLU A 37 -8.07 24.62 16.03
CA GLU A 37 -8.32 23.85 17.25
C GLU A 37 -7.35 24.21 18.37
N CYS A 38 -6.05 24.39 18.07
CA CYS A 38 -5.08 24.94 19.03
C CYS A 38 -5.50 26.33 19.52
N ARG A 39 -5.90 27.23 18.61
CA ARG A 39 -6.35 28.58 18.98
C ARG A 39 -7.58 28.57 19.89
N GLN A 40 -8.55 27.70 19.60
CA GLN A 40 -9.74 27.55 20.45
C GLN A 40 -9.35 27.00 21.83
N LEU A 41 -8.55 25.94 21.88
CA LEU A 41 -8.07 25.35 23.13
C LEU A 41 -7.23 26.32 23.95
N ASP A 42 -6.39 27.15 23.32
CA ASP A 42 -5.64 28.22 23.99
C ASP A 42 -6.56 29.27 24.62
N THR A 43 -7.66 29.60 23.94
CA THR A 43 -8.66 30.56 24.44
C THR A 43 -9.42 29.97 25.64
N GLU A 44 -9.81 28.70 25.56
CA GLU A 44 -10.44 27.96 26.66
C GLU A 44 -9.49 27.76 27.85
N LEU A 45 -8.20 27.51 27.58
CA LEU A 45 -7.15 27.37 28.58
C LEU A 45 -6.88 28.69 29.29
N ALA A 46 -6.86 29.82 28.56
CA ALA A 46 -6.79 31.15 29.17
C ALA A 46 -7.98 31.42 30.11
N GLY A 47 -9.20 31.11 29.69
CA GLY A 47 -10.39 31.24 30.53
C GLY A 47 -10.36 30.33 31.76
N LEU A 48 -9.83 29.11 31.63
CA LEU A 48 -9.61 28.19 32.76
C LEU A 48 -8.58 28.72 33.76
N ARG A 49 -7.47 29.29 33.27
CA ARG A 49 -6.44 29.90 34.12
C ARG A 49 -6.99 31.07 34.91
N ASP A 50 -7.74 31.96 34.27
CA ASP A 50 -8.39 33.09 34.95
C ASP A 50 -9.39 32.59 36.02
N ALA A 51 -10.14 31.52 35.71
CA ALA A 51 -11.06 30.90 36.65
C ALA A 51 -10.34 30.19 37.83
N ILE A 52 -9.15 29.63 37.62
CA ILE A 52 -8.30 29.07 38.68
C ILE A 52 -7.79 30.18 39.59
N VAL A 53 -7.23 31.25 39.02
CA VAL A 53 -6.72 32.41 39.78
C VAL A 53 -7.84 33.06 40.60
N ASN A 54 -9.03 33.22 40.04
CA ASN A 54 -10.19 33.73 40.77
C ASN A 54 -10.61 32.80 41.92
N ASN A 55 -10.67 31.48 41.70
CA ASN A 55 -11.01 30.52 42.74
C ASN A 55 -9.92 30.43 43.83
N GLU A 56 -8.63 30.56 43.47
CA GLU A 56 -7.51 30.63 44.42
C GLU A 56 -7.60 31.90 45.29
N THR A 57 -7.92 33.04 44.68
CA THR A 57 -8.15 34.30 45.42
C THR A 57 -9.33 34.18 46.40
N LEU A 58 -10.43 33.53 45.98
CA LEU A 58 -11.59 33.26 46.84
C LEU A 58 -11.25 32.27 47.97
N LEU A 59 -10.41 31.27 47.69
CA LEU A 59 -9.93 30.32 48.69
C LEU A 59 -9.07 31.02 49.74
N GLU A 60 -8.15 31.90 49.34
CA GLU A 60 -7.35 32.71 50.25
C GLU A 60 -8.22 33.59 51.15
N ALA A 61 -9.27 34.20 50.61
CA ALA A 61 -10.24 34.97 51.39
C ALA A 61 -10.96 34.10 52.44
N LYS A 62 -11.39 32.88 52.08
CA LYS A 62 -12.05 31.95 53.03
C LYS A 62 -11.11 31.38 54.09
N VAL A 63 -9.85 31.12 53.74
CA VAL A 63 -8.81 30.72 54.71
C VAL A 63 -8.49 31.88 55.66
N ALA A 64 -8.51 33.13 55.19
CA ALA A 64 -8.36 34.30 56.05
C ALA A 64 -9.54 34.47 57.02
N GLU A 65 -10.79 34.31 56.55
CA GLU A 65 -11.99 34.30 57.42
C GLU A 65 -11.96 33.17 58.46
N GLN A 66 -11.45 31.98 58.10
CA GLN A 66 -11.24 30.87 59.02
C GLN A 66 -10.26 31.25 60.12
N ARG A 67 -9.07 31.73 59.75
CA ARG A 67 -8.03 32.13 60.72
C ARG A 67 -8.52 33.25 61.64
N GLN A 68 -9.25 34.22 61.11
CA GLN A 68 -9.86 35.27 61.91
C GLN A 68 -10.87 34.70 62.91
N SER A 69 -11.69 33.73 62.51
CA SER A 69 -12.64 33.05 63.41
C SER A 69 -11.94 32.23 64.48
N GLU A 70 -10.83 31.56 64.15
CA GLU A 70 -9.99 30.82 65.11
C GLU A 70 -9.37 31.76 66.16
N THR A 71 -8.83 32.92 65.75
CA THR A 71 -8.31 33.93 66.68
C THR A 71 -9.42 34.47 67.62
N GLN A 72 -10.65 34.65 67.11
CA GLN A 72 -11.77 35.09 67.94
C GLN A 72 -12.23 34.00 68.93
N ILE A 73 -12.18 32.72 68.54
CA ILE A 73 -12.46 31.60 69.46
C ILE A 73 -11.43 31.56 70.60
N GLU A 74 -10.15 31.78 70.32
CA GLU A 74 -9.11 31.86 71.34
C GLU A 74 -9.34 33.04 72.31
N LEU A 75 -9.67 34.22 71.78
CA LEU A 75 -10.01 35.40 72.60
C LEU A 75 -11.25 35.16 73.48
N CYS A 76 -12.30 34.51 72.95
CA CYS A 76 -13.48 34.14 73.73
C CYS A 76 -13.16 33.13 74.85
N ARG A 77 -12.19 32.24 74.66
CA ARG A 77 -11.75 31.29 75.69
C ARG A 77 -11.00 32.00 76.83
N GLU A 78 -10.13 32.95 76.51
CA GLU A 78 -9.47 33.79 77.52
C GLU A 78 -10.50 34.60 78.32
N GLN A 79 -11.49 35.21 77.65
CA GLN A 79 -12.57 35.95 78.30
C GLN A 79 -13.47 35.05 79.17
N GLN A 80 -13.64 33.78 78.79
CA GLN A 80 -14.40 32.81 79.58
C GLN A 80 -13.69 32.50 80.90
N ASP A 81 -12.37 32.34 80.88
CA ASP A 81 -11.57 32.10 82.08
C ASP A 81 -11.56 33.32 83.01
N GLU A 82 -11.45 34.54 82.47
CA GLU A 82 -11.56 35.79 83.24
C GLU A 82 -12.96 35.96 83.87
N ALA A 83 -14.03 35.66 83.14
CA ALA A 83 -15.39 35.74 83.65
C ALA A 83 -15.67 34.71 84.75
N ASN A 84 -15.13 33.50 84.63
CA ASN A 84 -15.19 32.46 85.66
C ASN A 84 -14.43 32.86 86.94
N ALA A 85 -13.24 33.45 86.80
CA ALA A 85 -12.47 33.95 87.94
C ALA A 85 -13.22 35.06 88.70
N ARG A 86 -13.86 35.99 87.97
CA ARG A 86 -14.66 37.08 88.55
C ARG A 86 -15.93 36.58 89.26
N LEU A 87 -16.56 35.51 88.76
CA LEU A 87 -17.67 34.85 89.44
C LEU A 87 -17.23 34.22 90.77
N ALA A 88 -16.07 33.56 90.81
CA ALA A 88 -15.54 32.96 92.03
C ALA A 88 -15.20 34.02 93.10
N GLN A 89 -14.61 35.15 92.70
CA GLN A 89 -14.25 36.25 93.60
C GLN A 89 -15.48 36.92 94.24
N THR A 90 -16.51 37.22 93.45
CA THR A 90 -17.74 37.86 93.94
C THR A 90 -18.57 36.95 94.85
N GLN A 91 -18.49 35.62 94.66
CA GLN A 91 -19.08 34.66 95.59
C GLN A 91 -18.39 34.64 96.96
N ALA A 92 -17.06 34.73 96.99
CA ALA A 92 -16.29 34.75 98.24
C ALA A 92 -16.58 36.01 99.09
N GLU A 93 -16.69 37.17 98.46
CA GLU A 93 -16.99 38.44 99.14
C GLU A 93 -18.38 38.49 99.76
N ASN A 94 -19.37 37.88 99.11
CA ASN A 94 -20.74 37.80 99.66
C ASN A 94 -20.79 37.03 100.99
N TYR A 95 -20.04 35.92 101.09
CA TYR A 95 -19.96 35.13 102.33
C TYR A 95 -19.24 35.87 103.47
N ARG A 96 -18.22 36.68 103.16
CA ARG A 96 -17.45 37.44 104.17
C ARG A 96 -18.31 38.46 104.91
N VAL A 97 -19.08 39.27 104.19
CA VAL A 97 -19.91 40.35 104.78
C VAL A 97 -21.04 39.79 105.66
N GLY A 98 -21.55 38.59 105.35
CA GLY A 98 -22.53 37.89 106.19
C GLY A 98 -22.02 37.51 107.58
N ALA A 99 -20.72 37.23 107.73
CA ALA A 99 -20.12 36.83 108.99
C ALA A 99 -19.88 38.01 109.96
N GLU A 100 -19.55 39.21 109.45
CA GLU A 100 -19.24 40.39 110.26
C GLU A 100 -20.48 40.98 110.97
N ILE A 101 -21.63 40.97 110.31
CA ILE A 101 -22.91 41.47 110.88
C ILE A 101 -23.30 40.68 112.13
N SER A 102 -23.12 39.35 112.11
CA SER A 102 -23.47 38.46 113.22
C SER A 102 -22.61 38.70 114.47
N ARG A 103 -21.36 39.17 114.29
CA ARG A 103 -20.41 39.45 115.38
C ARG A 103 -20.76 40.74 116.14
N ILE A 104 -21.20 41.78 115.46
CA ILE A 104 -21.51 43.10 116.06
C ILE A 104 -22.81 43.03 116.89
N GLU A 105 -23.80 42.24 116.44
CA GLU A 105 -25.06 42.03 117.17
C GLU A 105 -24.87 41.35 118.53
N GLN A 106 -23.90 40.43 118.65
CA GLN A 106 -23.56 39.80 119.93
C GLN A 106 -22.92 40.77 120.93
N GLN A 107 -22.19 41.79 120.46
CA GLN A 107 -21.48 42.75 121.32
C GLN A 107 -22.41 43.79 121.96
N ILE A 108 -23.48 44.20 121.27
CA ILE A 108 -24.50 45.14 121.78
C ILE A 108 -25.32 44.51 122.92
N LEU A 109 -25.68 43.22 122.76
CA LEU A 109 -26.36 42.42 123.78
C LEU A 109 -25.52 42.29 125.06
N HIS A 110 -24.22 42.05 124.90
CA HIS A 110 -23.29 41.85 126.01
C HIS A 110 -23.11 43.09 126.93
N GLN A 111 -23.17 44.31 126.39
CA GLN A 111 -22.99 45.56 127.15
C GLN A 111 -24.25 45.99 127.92
N ARG A 112 -25.45 45.72 127.38
CA ARG A 112 -26.73 45.92 128.09
C ARG A 112 -26.92 44.91 129.21
N GLU A 113 -26.49 43.67 128.99
CA GLU A 113 -26.44 42.66 130.04
C GLU A 113 -25.44 43.03 131.14
N LEU A 114 -24.36 43.77 130.88
CA LEU A 114 -23.31 44.05 131.86
C LEU A 114 -23.76 44.97 133.01
N SER A 115 -24.58 45.99 132.76
CA SER A 115 -25.07 46.92 133.80
C SER A 115 -26.20 46.34 134.65
N GLU A 116 -27.12 45.58 134.04
CA GLU A 116 -28.08 44.74 134.78
C GLU A 116 -27.39 43.56 135.50
N ARG A 117 -26.36 42.97 134.88
CA ARG A 117 -25.53 41.93 135.51
C ARG A 117 -24.77 42.47 136.69
N LEU A 118 -24.27 43.69 136.76
CA LEU A 118 -23.52 44.11 137.96
C LEU A 118 -24.44 44.20 139.20
N ALA A 119 -25.70 44.62 139.01
CA ALA A 119 -26.70 44.71 140.08
C ALA A 119 -27.29 43.35 140.47
N ARG A 120 -27.57 42.49 139.48
CA ARG A 120 -27.92 41.08 139.73
C ARG A 120 -26.74 40.27 140.24
N SER A 121 -25.53 40.44 139.71
CA SER A 121 -24.28 39.77 140.12
C SER A 121 -23.99 39.97 141.60
N HIS A 122 -24.29 41.12 142.21
CA HIS A 122 -24.12 41.23 143.67
C HIS A 122 -25.03 40.25 144.45
N THR A 123 -26.26 40.01 143.99
CA THR A 123 -27.22 39.11 144.65
C THR A 123 -27.09 37.66 144.16
N GLU A 124 -26.87 37.47 142.87
CA GLU A 124 -26.56 36.19 142.24
C GLU A 124 -25.20 35.65 142.65
N LEU A 125 -24.14 36.43 142.91
CA LEU A 125 -22.85 35.89 143.35
C LEU A 125 -22.99 35.14 144.69
N ALA A 126 -23.94 35.54 145.54
CA ALA A 126 -24.24 34.84 146.79
C ALA A 126 -24.96 33.50 146.54
N ASP A 127 -25.96 33.47 145.66
CA ASP A 127 -26.66 32.24 145.25
C ASP A 127 -25.79 31.33 144.35
N GLN A 128 -24.91 31.92 143.54
CA GLN A 128 -23.98 31.25 142.63
C GLN A 128 -22.89 30.50 143.38
N ILE A 129 -22.45 30.98 144.56
CA ILE A 129 -21.49 30.20 145.39
C ILE A 129 -22.16 28.93 145.92
N ALA A 130 -23.44 28.99 146.28
CA ALA A 130 -24.21 27.83 146.74
C ALA A 130 -24.51 26.87 145.58
N ALA A 131 -24.97 27.37 144.43
CA ALA A 131 -25.24 26.59 143.23
C ALA A 131 -23.95 25.97 142.63
N LEU A 132 -22.84 26.71 142.54
CA LEU A 132 -21.55 26.16 142.06
C LEU A 132 -21.09 24.97 142.89
N SER A 133 -21.42 24.94 144.19
CA SER A 133 -21.00 23.84 145.06
C SER A 133 -21.78 22.56 144.77
N GLU A 134 -23.05 22.67 144.38
CA GLU A 134 -23.89 21.55 143.92
C GLU A 134 -23.52 21.12 142.49
N ASP A 135 -23.24 22.08 141.59
CA ASP A 135 -22.80 21.82 140.22
C ASP A 135 -21.44 21.09 140.18
N ILE A 136 -20.51 21.44 141.08
CA ILE A 136 -19.23 20.73 141.24
C ILE A 136 -19.44 19.25 141.60
N GLU A 137 -20.44 18.93 142.42
CA GLU A 137 -20.74 17.56 142.82
C GLU A 137 -21.38 16.76 141.67
N GLN A 138 -22.30 17.39 140.92
CA GLN A 138 -22.95 16.81 139.75
C GLN A 138 -21.98 16.59 138.57
N ASP A 139 -21.14 17.58 138.26
CA ASP A 139 -20.11 17.47 137.20
C ASP A 139 -19.03 16.46 137.58
N GLY A 140 -18.73 16.32 138.88
CA GLY A 140 -17.87 15.25 139.41
C GLY A 140 -18.42 13.85 139.09
N ALA A 141 -19.70 13.61 139.38
CA ALA A 141 -20.37 12.35 139.06
C ALA A 141 -20.49 12.10 137.54
N ARG A 142 -20.74 13.16 136.76
CA ARG A 142 -20.82 13.10 135.30
C ARG A 142 -19.47 12.76 134.65
N ARG A 143 -18.38 13.31 135.17
CA ARG A 143 -17.01 12.96 134.75
C ARG A 143 -16.72 11.48 134.98
N GLU A 144 -17.13 10.94 136.13
CA GLU A 144 -16.91 9.53 136.47
C GLU A 144 -17.72 8.60 135.57
N THR A 145 -18.95 8.98 135.23
CA THR A 145 -19.80 8.26 134.26
C THR A 145 -19.18 8.27 132.85
N LEU A 146 -18.75 9.43 132.36
CA LEU A 146 -18.09 9.55 131.04
C LEU A 146 -16.74 8.82 131.00
N ALA A 147 -16.00 8.75 132.11
CA ALA A 147 -14.78 7.97 132.20
C ALA A 147 -15.04 6.45 132.07
N GLN A 148 -16.16 5.96 132.61
CA GLN A 148 -16.62 4.58 132.40
C GLN A 148 -17.05 4.35 130.94
N ASP A 149 -17.78 5.28 130.33
CA ASP A 149 -18.16 5.20 128.91
C ASP A 149 -16.94 5.15 127.99
N ILE A 150 -15.89 5.93 128.27
CA ILE A 150 -14.62 5.89 127.53
C ILE A 150 -13.97 4.50 127.65
N ALA A 151 -13.92 3.92 128.85
CA ALA A 151 -13.35 2.60 129.09
C ALA A 151 -14.12 1.48 128.37
N ASP A 152 -15.43 1.64 128.15
CA ASP A 152 -16.27 0.70 127.41
C ASP A 152 -16.20 0.89 125.88
N ILE A 153 -16.06 2.13 125.41
CA ILE A 153 -16.02 2.47 123.98
C ILE A 153 -14.66 2.10 123.34
N GLU A 154 -13.56 2.28 124.07
CA GLU A 154 -12.20 2.05 123.57
C GLU A 154 -11.93 0.62 123.05
N PRO A 155 -12.28 -0.48 123.76
CA PRO A 155 -12.14 -1.83 123.23
C PRO A 155 -13.09 -2.10 122.04
N ARG A 156 -14.28 -1.48 122.01
CA ARG A 156 -15.24 -1.64 120.89
C ARG A 156 -14.74 -0.97 119.61
N LEU A 157 -14.10 0.19 119.72
CA LEU A 157 -13.48 0.88 118.59
C LEU A 157 -12.33 0.06 117.99
N SER A 158 -11.48 -0.53 118.85
CA SER A 158 -10.38 -1.41 118.40
C SER A 158 -10.89 -2.61 117.59
N MET A 159 -11.99 -3.25 118.03
CA MET A 159 -12.61 -4.34 117.27
C MET A 159 -13.17 -3.88 115.91
N LEU A 160 -13.89 -2.75 115.87
CA LEU A 160 -14.46 -2.22 114.62
C LEU A 160 -13.40 -1.75 113.62
N SER A 161 -12.30 -1.17 114.09
CA SER A 161 -11.16 -0.82 113.23
C SER A 161 -10.44 -2.07 112.68
N GLY A 162 -10.44 -3.17 113.43
CA GLY A 162 -9.99 -4.47 112.92
C GLY A 162 -10.87 -5.00 111.78
N ASP A 163 -12.20 -4.97 111.96
CA ASP A 163 -13.18 -5.37 110.94
C ASP A 163 -13.09 -4.50 109.67
N ASP A 164 -12.95 -3.17 109.79
CA ASP A 164 -12.71 -2.28 108.65
C ASP A 164 -11.44 -2.68 107.87
N GLY A 165 -10.35 -2.98 108.57
CA GLY A 165 -9.09 -3.44 107.95
C GLY A 165 -9.22 -4.77 107.21
N GLU A 166 -10.01 -5.73 107.72
CA GLU A 166 -10.28 -7.01 107.06
C GLU A 166 -11.16 -6.84 105.81
N ARG A 167 -12.22 -6.02 105.91
CA ARG A 167 -13.11 -5.76 104.77
C ARG A 167 -12.45 -4.95 103.65
N GLN A 168 -11.55 -4.03 103.98
CA GLN A 168 -10.74 -3.32 102.98
C GLN A 168 -9.77 -4.24 102.24
N LYS A 169 -9.15 -5.21 102.92
CA LYS A 169 -8.32 -6.24 102.26
C LYS A 169 -9.15 -7.12 101.34
N ALA A 170 -10.31 -7.58 101.79
CA ALA A 170 -11.21 -8.37 100.96
C ALA A 170 -11.67 -7.62 99.70
N LEU A 171 -11.94 -6.32 99.79
CA LEU A 171 -12.24 -5.47 98.63
C LEU A 171 -11.05 -5.39 97.66
N ALA A 172 -9.84 -5.15 98.16
CA ALA A 172 -8.63 -5.08 97.35
C ALA A 172 -8.34 -6.38 96.60
N ASP A 173 -8.51 -7.54 97.24
CA ASP A 173 -8.32 -8.85 96.62
C ASP A 173 -9.31 -9.08 95.45
N ILE A 174 -10.57 -8.62 95.59
CA ILE A 174 -11.58 -8.71 94.53
C ILE A 174 -11.26 -7.75 93.37
N GLU A 175 -10.75 -6.55 93.65
CA GLU A 175 -10.31 -5.60 92.62
C GLU A 175 -9.13 -6.15 91.81
N VAL A 176 -8.19 -6.85 92.46
CA VAL A 176 -7.10 -7.57 91.79
C VAL A 176 -7.65 -8.70 90.91
N ALA A 177 -8.63 -9.47 91.40
CA ALA A 177 -9.27 -10.53 90.61
C ALA A 177 -10.01 -9.99 89.37
N LEU A 178 -10.68 -8.84 89.49
CA LEU A 178 -11.31 -8.13 88.36
C LEU A 178 -10.28 -7.66 87.32
N ALA A 179 -9.13 -7.13 87.76
CA ALA A 179 -8.05 -6.74 86.85
C ALA A 179 -7.45 -7.94 86.10
N GLN A 180 -7.27 -9.09 86.78
CA GLN A 180 -6.81 -10.32 86.15
C GLN A 180 -7.84 -10.90 85.17
N TRP A 181 -9.13 -10.82 85.48
CA TRP A 181 -10.20 -11.16 84.54
C TRP A 181 -10.14 -10.27 83.28
N GLN A 182 -9.92 -8.97 83.44
CA GLN A 182 -9.86 -8.03 82.31
C GLN A 182 -8.71 -8.37 81.34
N LEU A 183 -7.53 -8.71 81.86
CA LEU A 183 -6.40 -9.16 81.01
C LEU A 183 -6.73 -10.43 80.21
N ARG A 184 -7.38 -11.42 80.83
CA ARG A 184 -7.82 -12.66 80.15
C ARG A 184 -8.90 -12.37 79.10
N TRP A 185 -9.81 -11.44 79.39
CA TRP A 185 -10.85 -10.99 78.46
C TRP A 185 -10.26 -10.30 77.22
N ASP A 186 -9.25 -9.44 77.41
CA ASP A 186 -8.59 -8.76 76.30
C ASP A 186 -7.83 -9.75 75.40
N GLU A 187 -7.17 -10.76 75.99
CA GLU A 187 -6.52 -11.84 75.24
C GLU A 187 -7.53 -12.69 74.45
N HIS A 188 -8.65 -13.06 75.07
CA HIS A 188 -9.74 -13.77 74.40
C HIS A 188 -10.33 -12.96 73.24
N SER A 189 -10.57 -11.66 73.46
CA SER A 189 -11.06 -10.72 72.44
C SER A 189 -10.10 -10.62 71.25
N ARG A 190 -8.78 -10.60 71.49
CA ARG A 190 -7.75 -10.63 70.45
C ARG A 190 -7.79 -11.94 69.64
N LEU A 191 -7.81 -13.10 70.31
CA LEU A 191 -7.86 -14.41 69.66
C LEU A 191 -9.14 -14.60 68.82
N ARG A 192 -10.29 -14.09 69.30
CA ARG A 192 -11.55 -14.07 68.54
C ARG A 192 -11.45 -13.18 67.30
N GLY A 193 -10.84 -12.00 67.41
CA GLY A 193 -10.60 -11.12 66.28
C GLY A 193 -9.65 -11.71 65.23
N GLU A 194 -8.63 -12.45 65.64
CA GLU A 194 -7.70 -13.17 64.73
C GLU A 194 -8.37 -14.33 64.01
N THR A 195 -9.13 -15.17 64.72
CA THR A 195 -9.85 -16.31 64.14
C THR A 195 -10.97 -15.90 63.20
N THR A 196 -11.70 -14.83 63.51
CA THR A 196 -12.72 -14.26 62.61
C THR A 196 -12.09 -13.76 61.30
N ARG A 197 -10.97 -13.02 61.38
CA ARG A 197 -10.23 -12.56 60.20
C ARG A 197 -9.69 -13.72 59.37
N ALA A 198 -9.16 -14.77 60.01
CA ALA A 198 -8.69 -15.97 59.32
C ALA A 198 -9.83 -16.66 58.54
N ALA A 199 -11.02 -16.77 59.13
CA ALA A 199 -12.20 -17.32 58.45
C ALA A 199 -12.64 -16.46 57.25
N GLU A 200 -12.66 -15.13 57.37
CA GLU A 200 -12.99 -14.24 56.25
C GLU A 200 -11.99 -14.34 55.08
N VAL A 201 -10.69 -14.44 55.39
CA VAL A 201 -9.63 -14.63 54.39
C VAL A 201 -9.82 -15.95 53.65
N GLU A 202 -10.05 -17.06 54.35
CA GLU A 202 -10.27 -18.35 53.66
C GLU A 202 -11.59 -18.34 52.86
N ARG A 203 -12.66 -17.69 53.33
CA ARG A 203 -13.92 -17.57 52.56
C ARG A 203 -13.71 -16.82 51.25
N THR A 204 -13.07 -15.65 51.29
CA THR A 204 -12.77 -14.85 50.08
C THR A 204 -11.84 -15.58 49.12
N LYS A 205 -10.87 -16.34 49.64
CA LYS A 205 -9.98 -17.18 48.84
C LYS A 205 -10.72 -18.32 48.15
N ILE A 206 -11.68 -18.97 48.82
CA ILE A 206 -12.53 -20.00 48.21
C ILE A 206 -13.36 -19.41 47.07
N GLU A 207 -14.04 -18.28 47.28
CA GLU A 207 -14.85 -17.60 46.26
C GLU A 207 -14.00 -17.25 45.01
N TYR A 208 -12.78 -16.76 45.22
CA TYR A 208 -11.84 -16.46 44.14
C TYR A 208 -11.41 -17.73 43.37
N LEU A 209 -11.01 -18.79 44.08
CA LEU A 209 -10.52 -20.03 43.46
C LEU A 209 -11.63 -20.79 42.73
N ASP A 210 -12.84 -20.81 43.27
CA ASP A 210 -14.01 -21.41 42.61
C ASP A 210 -14.37 -20.67 41.32
N ARG A 211 -14.30 -19.33 41.34
CA ARG A 211 -14.50 -18.52 40.13
C ARG A 211 -13.41 -18.77 39.09
N GLN A 212 -12.14 -18.84 39.53
CA GLN A 212 -11.02 -19.14 38.64
C GLN A 212 -11.19 -20.52 37.97
N ALA A 213 -11.56 -21.55 38.74
CA ALA A 213 -11.82 -22.88 38.21
C ALA A 213 -13.00 -22.89 37.21
N PHE A 214 -14.09 -22.18 37.53
CA PHE A 214 -15.25 -22.09 36.65
C PHE A 214 -14.94 -21.40 35.32
N ASP A 215 -14.23 -20.27 35.35
CA ASP A 215 -13.86 -19.52 34.14
C ASP A 215 -12.88 -20.34 33.26
N ALA A 216 -11.94 -21.07 33.89
CA ALA A 216 -11.03 -21.97 33.19
C ALA A 216 -11.77 -23.14 32.51
N GLU A 217 -12.72 -23.78 33.21
CA GLU A 217 -13.52 -24.87 32.67
C GLU A 217 -14.39 -24.41 31.48
N ARG A 218 -15.04 -23.26 31.59
CA ARG A 218 -15.84 -22.69 30.49
C ARG A 218 -14.98 -22.41 29.26
N ARG A 219 -13.75 -21.92 29.45
CA ARG A 219 -12.81 -21.70 28.35
C ARG A 219 -12.37 -23.02 27.73
N ARG A 220 -12.14 -24.04 28.56
CA ARG A 220 -11.80 -25.40 28.13
C ARG A 220 -12.89 -26.02 27.26
N GLU A 221 -14.16 -25.92 27.67
CA GLU A 221 -15.30 -26.38 26.86
C GLU A 221 -15.37 -25.68 25.49
N ALA A 222 -15.22 -24.35 25.47
CA ALA A 222 -15.24 -23.59 24.22
C ALA A 222 -14.13 -24.01 23.25
N LEU A 223 -12.91 -24.19 23.76
CA LEU A 223 -11.77 -24.65 22.97
C LEU A 223 -11.91 -26.12 22.52
N SER A 224 -12.54 -26.97 23.33
CA SER A 224 -12.84 -28.36 22.97
C SER A 224 -13.83 -28.43 21.79
N VAL A 225 -14.86 -27.58 21.79
CA VAL A 225 -15.79 -27.46 20.67
C VAL A 225 -15.08 -26.94 19.41
N GLU A 226 -14.23 -25.91 19.54
CA GLU A 226 -13.45 -25.39 18.41
C GLU A 226 -12.52 -26.45 17.82
N ARG A 227 -11.85 -27.23 18.68
CA ARG A 227 -11.00 -28.36 18.29
C ARG A 227 -11.78 -29.41 17.50
N ALA A 228 -12.97 -29.78 17.95
CA ALA A 228 -13.81 -30.76 17.29
C ALA A 228 -14.35 -30.29 15.92
N ALA A 229 -14.46 -28.98 15.71
CA ALA A 229 -14.89 -28.40 14.44
C ALA A 229 -13.77 -28.34 13.38
N LEU A 230 -12.49 -28.40 13.78
CA LEU A 230 -11.33 -28.38 12.90
C LEU A 230 -11.01 -29.79 12.38
N ASP A 231 -11.57 -30.15 11.23
CA ASP A 231 -11.30 -31.42 10.57
C ASP A 231 -10.09 -31.32 9.60
N VAL A 232 -8.91 -31.62 10.14
CA VAL A 232 -7.64 -31.67 9.39
C VAL A 232 -7.62 -32.84 8.41
N THR A 233 -8.37 -33.92 8.66
CA THR A 233 -8.37 -35.10 7.78
C THR A 233 -9.03 -34.80 6.45
N VAL A 234 -10.16 -34.08 6.47
CA VAL A 234 -10.85 -33.64 5.24
C VAL A 234 -9.97 -32.71 4.39
N LEU A 235 -9.22 -31.81 5.03
CA LEU A 235 -8.29 -30.91 4.31
C LEU A 235 -7.12 -31.69 3.70
N ALA A 236 -6.58 -32.68 4.40
CA ALA A 236 -5.50 -33.53 3.91
C ALA A 236 -5.96 -34.40 2.72
N GLU A 237 -7.13 -35.04 2.81
CA GLU A 237 -7.70 -35.82 1.71
C GLU A 237 -7.98 -34.96 0.46
N ALA A 238 -8.46 -33.74 0.64
CA ALA A 238 -8.69 -32.81 -0.47
C ALA A 238 -7.38 -32.42 -1.16
N LEU A 239 -6.32 -32.18 -0.40
CA LEU A 239 -5.00 -31.89 -0.94
C LEU A 239 -4.41 -33.09 -1.70
N GLU A 240 -4.51 -34.31 -1.17
CA GLU A 240 -4.03 -35.51 -1.86
C GLU A 240 -4.73 -35.70 -3.21
N ARG A 241 -6.05 -35.50 -3.27
CA ARG A 241 -6.80 -35.56 -4.54
C ARG A 241 -6.31 -34.51 -5.54
N MET A 242 -6.14 -33.26 -5.10
CA MET A 242 -5.63 -32.18 -5.96
C MET A 242 -4.20 -32.45 -6.43
N SER A 243 -3.35 -33.07 -5.59
CA SER A 243 -1.99 -33.47 -5.96
C SER A 243 -2.00 -34.53 -7.04
N ALA A 244 -2.85 -35.56 -6.91
CA ALA A 244 -2.98 -36.61 -7.92
C ALA A 244 -3.47 -36.04 -9.26
N ASP A 245 -4.45 -35.13 -9.23
CA ASP A 245 -4.97 -34.45 -10.43
C ASP A 245 -3.89 -33.57 -11.09
N HIS A 246 -3.12 -32.83 -10.29
CA HIS A 246 -1.99 -32.03 -10.78
C HIS A 246 -0.93 -32.89 -11.47
N ASP A 247 -0.53 -34.00 -10.86
CA ASP A 247 0.51 -34.88 -11.41
C ASP A 247 0.04 -35.54 -12.71
N MET A 248 -1.23 -35.94 -12.79
CA MET A 248 -1.83 -36.46 -14.02
C MET A 248 -1.83 -35.41 -15.14
N GLN A 249 -2.23 -34.17 -14.85
CA GLN A 249 -2.25 -33.09 -15.84
C GLN A 249 -0.85 -32.67 -16.27
N ARG A 250 0.11 -32.69 -15.34
CA ARG A 250 1.52 -32.40 -15.63
C ARG A 250 2.13 -33.44 -16.56
N ALA A 251 1.87 -34.74 -16.35
CA ALA A 251 2.30 -35.77 -17.29
C ALA A 251 1.66 -35.58 -18.69
N GLY A 252 0.43 -35.06 -18.76
CA GLY A 252 -0.21 -34.67 -20.02
C GLY A 252 0.53 -33.56 -20.77
N LEU A 253 1.19 -32.61 -20.08
CA LEU A 253 1.98 -31.55 -20.73
C LEU A 253 3.15 -32.11 -21.54
N ASP A 254 3.85 -33.11 -21.00
CA ASP A 254 4.99 -33.71 -21.68
C ASP A 254 4.53 -34.35 -23.01
N THR A 255 3.41 -35.09 -22.98
CA THR A 255 2.84 -35.70 -24.20
C THR A 255 2.38 -34.67 -25.24
N LEU A 256 1.80 -33.55 -24.80
CA LEU A 256 1.40 -32.46 -25.69
C LEU A 256 2.61 -31.69 -26.24
N GLY A 257 3.68 -31.57 -25.45
CA GLY A 257 4.96 -31.01 -25.87
C GLY A 257 5.60 -31.83 -26.99
N ASP A 258 5.68 -33.16 -26.80
CA ASP A 258 6.17 -34.09 -27.82
C ASP A 258 5.33 -34.01 -29.11
N THR A 259 4.01 -33.94 -28.97
CA THR A 259 3.08 -33.78 -30.11
C THR A 259 3.34 -32.47 -30.86
N LEU A 260 3.56 -31.36 -30.15
CA LEU A 260 3.86 -30.07 -30.78
C LEU A 260 5.17 -30.11 -31.56
N ASP A 261 6.20 -30.76 -31.01
CA ASP A 261 7.50 -30.88 -31.67
C ASP A 261 7.44 -31.78 -32.91
N GLU A 262 6.68 -32.88 -32.88
CA GLU A 262 6.39 -33.70 -34.05
C GLU A 262 5.68 -32.89 -35.16
N ARG A 263 4.69 -32.05 -34.80
CA ARG A 263 4.01 -31.17 -35.77
C ARG A 263 4.92 -30.09 -36.34
N LYS A 264 5.83 -29.52 -35.55
CA LYS A 264 6.84 -28.57 -36.06
C LYS A 264 7.77 -29.24 -37.08
N GLN A 265 8.24 -30.45 -36.80
CA GLN A 265 9.08 -31.21 -37.73
C GLN A 265 8.34 -31.51 -39.04
N THR A 266 7.06 -31.86 -38.96
CA THR A 266 6.20 -32.09 -40.13
C THR A 266 6.06 -30.84 -41.00
N VAL A 267 5.83 -29.67 -40.39
CA VAL A 267 5.78 -28.37 -41.10
C VAL A 267 7.11 -28.10 -41.81
N GLN A 268 8.24 -28.26 -41.11
CA GLN A 268 9.55 -28.01 -41.68
C GLN A 268 9.86 -28.93 -42.87
N ALA A 269 9.60 -30.23 -42.74
CA ALA A 269 9.82 -31.20 -43.82
C ALA A 269 8.98 -30.87 -45.07
N THR A 270 7.72 -30.46 -44.87
CA THR A 270 6.81 -30.13 -45.98
C THR A 270 7.22 -28.81 -46.66
N GLN A 271 7.68 -27.81 -45.91
CA GLN A 271 8.22 -26.56 -46.46
C GLN A 271 9.53 -26.79 -47.25
N GLU A 272 10.41 -27.67 -46.78
CA GLU A 272 11.62 -28.06 -47.50
C GLU A 272 11.29 -28.78 -48.82
N GLN A 273 10.31 -29.68 -48.81
CA GLN A 273 9.81 -30.34 -50.03
C GLN A 273 9.23 -29.31 -51.03
N GLN A 274 8.44 -28.36 -50.55
CA GLN A 274 7.88 -27.28 -51.38
C GLN A 274 8.99 -26.45 -52.04
N ARG A 275 10.03 -26.09 -51.28
CA ARG A 275 11.17 -25.32 -51.80
C ARG A 275 11.96 -26.11 -52.85
N GLY A 276 12.13 -27.41 -52.64
CA GLY A 276 12.75 -28.32 -53.61
C GLY A 276 12.02 -28.33 -54.95
N LEU A 277 10.69 -28.49 -54.93
CA LEU A 277 9.85 -28.47 -56.12
C LEU A 277 9.87 -27.11 -56.84
N GLN A 278 9.85 -26.00 -56.10
CA GLN A 278 9.94 -24.66 -56.68
C GLN A 278 11.27 -24.41 -57.40
N ASN A 279 12.38 -24.89 -56.82
CA ASN A 279 13.70 -24.79 -57.46
C ASN A 279 13.75 -25.62 -58.75
N ALA A 280 13.20 -26.84 -58.73
CA ALA A 280 13.12 -27.70 -59.91
C ALA A 280 12.31 -27.04 -61.04
N LEU A 281 11.15 -26.45 -60.71
CA LEU A 281 10.33 -25.72 -61.69
C LEU A 281 11.05 -24.50 -62.25
N ALA A 282 11.78 -23.74 -61.42
CA ALA A 282 12.55 -22.58 -61.86
C ALA A 282 13.67 -22.97 -62.84
N GLN A 283 14.36 -24.08 -62.57
CA GLN A 283 15.40 -24.60 -63.44
C GLN A 283 14.83 -25.07 -64.79
N LEU A 284 13.74 -25.83 -64.76
CA LEU A 284 13.07 -26.32 -65.97
C LEU A 284 12.58 -25.18 -66.88
N ARG A 285 12.01 -24.11 -66.29
CA ARG A 285 11.61 -22.91 -67.03
C ARG A 285 12.78 -22.22 -67.72
N ASN A 286 13.90 -22.10 -67.04
CA ASN A 286 15.11 -21.47 -67.60
C ASN A 286 15.65 -22.28 -68.80
N ASP A 287 15.67 -23.61 -68.68
CA ASP A 287 16.07 -24.51 -69.76
C ASP A 287 15.10 -24.41 -70.96
N GLY A 288 13.80 -24.30 -70.69
CA GLY A 288 12.75 -24.08 -71.69
C GLY A 288 12.88 -22.76 -72.45
N GLU A 289 13.12 -21.65 -71.75
CA GLU A 289 13.36 -20.34 -72.39
C GLU A 289 14.62 -20.36 -73.28
N THR A 290 15.68 -21.03 -72.82
CA THR A 290 16.92 -21.18 -73.59
C THR A 290 16.68 -21.97 -74.89
N ALA A 291 15.91 -23.07 -74.81
CA ALA A 291 15.57 -23.88 -75.99
C ALA A 291 14.68 -23.10 -76.99
N ARG A 292 13.69 -22.34 -76.50
CA ARG A 292 12.85 -21.47 -77.36
C ARG A 292 13.66 -20.37 -78.04
N GLY A 293 14.58 -19.74 -77.32
CA GLY A 293 15.49 -18.74 -77.89
C GLY A 293 16.35 -19.29 -79.01
N ARG A 294 16.89 -20.51 -78.83
CA ARG A 294 17.68 -21.21 -79.86
C ARG A 294 16.83 -21.59 -81.07
N LEU A 295 15.63 -22.13 -80.86
CA LEU A 295 14.68 -22.47 -81.92
C LEU A 295 14.38 -21.26 -82.81
N ALA A 296 13.98 -20.13 -82.21
CA ALA A 296 13.67 -18.90 -82.95
C ALA A 296 14.86 -18.40 -83.79
N SER A 297 16.08 -18.52 -83.27
CA SER A 297 17.29 -18.14 -84.01
C SER A 297 17.56 -19.04 -85.22
N LEU A 298 17.34 -20.35 -85.10
CA LEU A 298 17.55 -21.32 -86.17
C LEU A 298 16.47 -21.23 -87.26
N GLU A 299 15.20 -21.05 -86.87
CA GLU A 299 14.08 -20.84 -87.79
C GLU A 299 14.31 -19.59 -88.67
N THR A 300 14.80 -18.51 -88.07
CA THR A 300 15.13 -17.28 -88.82
C THR A 300 16.23 -17.52 -89.86
N LEU A 301 17.27 -18.29 -89.50
CA LEU A 301 18.37 -18.64 -90.42
C LEU A 301 17.95 -19.64 -91.50
N GLN A 302 16.97 -20.51 -91.21
CA GLN A 302 16.44 -21.51 -92.13
C GLN A 302 15.60 -20.86 -93.24
N HIS A 303 14.71 -19.92 -92.88
CA HIS A 303 13.93 -19.15 -93.83
C HIS A 303 14.80 -18.35 -94.81
N ALA A 304 15.91 -17.77 -94.33
CA ALA A 304 16.87 -17.07 -95.19
C ALA A 304 17.60 -18.01 -96.18
N ALA A 305 17.91 -19.25 -95.78
CA ALA A 305 18.68 -20.20 -96.58
C ALA A 305 17.86 -20.94 -97.66
N LEU A 306 16.54 -21.07 -97.48
CA LEU A 306 15.64 -21.73 -98.44
C LEU A 306 15.11 -20.78 -99.54
N GLY A 307 15.71 -19.60 -99.70
CA GLY A 307 15.34 -18.65 -100.76
C GLY A 307 13.94 -18.07 -100.63
N GLN A 308 13.34 -18.13 -99.43
CA GLN A 308 11.99 -17.61 -99.16
C GLN A 308 11.95 -16.07 -98.99
N GLU A 309 13.05 -15.37 -99.27
CA GLU A 309 13.08 -13.91 -99.38
C GLU A 309 12.44 -13.43 -100.71
N GLN A 310 12.09 -12.14 -100.81
CA GLN A 310 11.30 -11.53 -101.91
C GLN A 310 11.98 -11.50 -103.30
N GLY A 311 12.48 -12.64 -103.78
CA GLY A 311 13.07 -12.81 -105.11
C GLY A 311 12.04 -12.88 -106.24
N ALA A 312 12.52 -12.91 -107.49
CA ALA A 312 11.68 -13.08 -108.67
C ALA A 312 10.92 -14.41 -108.67
N ALA A 313 11.52 -15.48 -108.12
CA ALA A 313 10.92 -16.80 -107.98
C ALA A 313 9.73 -16.82 -107.00
N GLN A 314 9.85 -16.20 -105.83
CA GLN A 314 8.75 -16.11 -104.85
C GLN A 314 7.57 -15.28 -105.38
N ARG A 315 7.85 -14.17 -106.09
CA ARG A 315 6.81 -13.35 -106.74
C ARG A 315 6.09 -14.10 -107.85
N TRP A 316 6.82 -14.91 -108.63
CA TRP A 316 6.22 -15.75 -109.66
C TRP A 316 5.36 -16.87 -109.05
N LEU A 317 5.84 -17.53 -107.99
CA LEU A 317 5.07 -18.54 -107.26
C LEU A 317 3.78 -17.95 -106.67
N ALA A 318 3.85 -16.76 -106.07
CA ALA A 318 2.67 -16.04 -105.58
C ALA A 318 1.68 -15.68 -106.71
N ALA A 319 2.17 -15.26 -107.88
CA ALA A 319 1.32 -14.96 -109.04
C ALA A 319 0.58 -16.21 -109.58
N GLN A 320 1.12 -17.41 -109.34
CA GLN A 320 0.48 -18.69 -109.67
C GLN A 320 -0.29 -19.32 -108.49
N GLY A 321 -0.38 -18.64 -107.34
CA GLY A 321 -1.06 -19.16 -106.13
C GLY A 321 -0.31 -20.29 -105.41
N LEU A 322 1.01 -20.36 -105.59
CA LEU A 322 1.91 -21.39 -105.06
C LEU A 322 2.90 -20.82 -104.03
N ASP A 323 2.59 -19.70 -103.40
CA ASP A 323 3.44 -19.07 -102.37
C ASP A 323 3.48 -19.85 -101.04
N HIS A 324 2.44 -20.64 -100.76
CA HIS A 324 2.32 -21.46 -99.55
C HIS A 324 2.89 -22.88 -99.67
N THR A 325 3.46 -23.24 -100.83
CA THR A 325 4.01 -24.59 -101.01
C THR A 325 5.34 -24.74 -100.27
N GLN A 326 5.52 -25.89 -99.62
CA GLN A 326 6.76 -26.23 -98.94
C GLN A 326 7.93 -26.32 -99.93
N ARG A 327 9.10 -25.96 -99.44
CA ARG A 327 10.35 -26.11 -100.19
C ARG A 327 10.83 -27.54 -100.08
N LEU A 328 11.52 -28.03 -101.11
CA LEU A 328 12.01 -29.40 -101.13
C LEU A 328 12.88 -29.71 -99.91
N GLY A 329 13.71 -28.76 -99.46
CA GLY A 329 14.51 -28.89 -98.24
C GLY A 329 13.72 -29.06 -96.94
N GLU A 330 12.47 -28.63 -96.88
CA GLU A 330 11.60 -28.80 -95.70
C GLU A 330 10.93 -30.19 -95.69
N VAL A 331 10.82 -30.84 -96.86
CA VAL A 331 10.10 -32.11 -97.06
C VAL A 331 11.06 -33.31 -97.11
N LEU A 332 12.32 -33.09 -97.46
CA LEU A 332 13.33 -34.14 -97.54
C LEU A 332 13.78 -34.59 -96.14
N GLN A 333 13.71 -35.89 -95.89
CA GLN A 333 14.33 -36.50 -94.72
C GLN A 333 15.57 -37.26 -95.17
N VAL A 334 16.71 -36.90 -94.60
CA VAL A 334 18.01 -37.48 -94.95
C VAL A 334 18.58 -38.26 -93.78
N GLU A 335 19.21 -39.40 -94.06
CA GLU A 335 19.93 -40.18 -93.06
C GLU A 335 21.13 -39.39 -92.49
N ALA A 336 21.33 -39.50 -91.17
CA ALA A 336 22.35 -38.74 -90.46
C ALA A 336 23.76 -38.93 -91.06
N GLY A 337 24.44 -37.81 -91.34
CA GLY A 337 25.78 -37.77 -91.94
C GLY A 337 25.80 -37.73 -93.47
N TRP A 338 24.64 -37.78 -94.14
CA TRP A 338 24.52 -37.66 -95.59
C TRP A 338 23.91 -36.32 -96.04
N GLU A 339 23.54 -35.43 -95.11
CA GLU A 339 22.90 -34.14 -95.39
C GLU A 339 23.74 -33.31 -96.36
N THR A 340 25.04 -33.14 -96.08
CA THR A 340 25.97 -32.40 -96.96
C THR A 340 26.09 -33.01 -98.36
N ALA A 341 26.04 -34.34 -98.46
CA ALA A 341 26.10 -35.04 -99.74
C ALA A 341 24.83 -34.79 -100.56
N VAL A 342 23.66 -34.90 -99.93
CA VAL A 342 22.37 -34.63 -100.58
C VAL A 342 22.27 -33.17 -101.00
N GLU A 343 22.73 -32.25 -100.16
CA GLU A 343 22.77 -30.82 -100.50
C GLU A 343 23.69 -30.52 -101.67
N THR A 344 24.86 -31.15 -101.71
CA THR A 344 25.83 -30.98 -102.80
C THR A 344 25.23 -31.40 -104.15
N VAL A 345 24.45 -32.50 -104.16
CA VAL A 345 23.82 -32.99 -105.38
C VAL A 345 22.64 -32.14 -105.80
N LEU A 346 21.71 -31.89 -104.88
CA LEU A 346 20.48 -31.18 -105.21
C LEU A 346 20.77 -29.69 -105.47
N GLY A 347 21.75 -29.11 -104.77
CA GLY A 347 22.11 -27.71 -104.91
C GLY A 347 20.88 -26.80 -104.77
N GLN A 348 20.65 -25.96 -105.77
CA GLN A 348 19.48 -25.06 -105.79
C GLN A 348 18.13 -25.79 -105.90
N LEU A 349 18.09 -27.09 -106.21
CA LEU A 349 16.85 -27.87 -106.20
C LEU A 349 16.26 -28.01 -104.79
N ILE A 350 17.05 -27.77 -103.73
CA ILE A 350 16.55 -27.78 -102.35
C ILE A 350 15.54 -26.64 -102.12
N GLU A 351 15.70 -25.55 -102.86
CA GLU A 351 14.76 -24.41 -102.88
C GLU A 351 13.55 -24.68 -103.78
N ALA A 352 13.44 -25.86 -104.40
CA ALA A 352 12.33 -26.16 -105.31
C ALA A 352 11.00 -26.12 -104.56
N ALA A 353 10.00 -25.49 -105.18
CA ALA A 353 8.64 -25.55 -104.67
C ALA A 353 8.04 -26.92 -104.98
N VAL A 354 7.50 -27.58 -103.96
CA VAL A 354 6.86 -28.89 -104.08
C VAL A 354 5.41 -28.66 -104.52
N VAL A 355 5.05 -29.14 -105.72
CA VAL A 355 3.76 -28.90 -106.39
C VAL A 355 3.10 -30.22 -106.78
N ASP A 356 1.78 -30.24 -106.95
CA ASP A 356 1.07 -31.48 -107.29
C ASP A 356 1.49 -32.09 -108.64
N THR A 357 1.63 -31.25 -109.68
CA THR A 357 2.12 -31.68 -111.01
C THR A 357 2.81 -30.53 -111.75
N SER A 358 4.13 -30.58 -111.83
CA SER A 358 4.98 -29.62 -112.54
C SER A 358 4.63 -29.46 -114.03
N ALA A 359 4.20 -30.54 -114.69
CA ALA A 359 3.84 -30.50 -116.11
C ALA A 359 2.66 -29.55 -116.45
N GLN A 360 1.76 -29.29 -115.49
CA GLN A 360 0.63 -28.38 -115.69
C GLN A 360 1.06 -26.91 -115.76
N LEU A 361 2.25 -26.60 -115.24
CA LEU A 361 2.78 -25.24 -115.17
C LEU A 361 3.67 -24.88 -116.36
N LEU A 362 4.05 -25.86 -117.21
CA LEU A 362 4.86 -25.68 -118.42
C LEU A 362 4.41 -24.54 -119.34
N PRO A 363 3.11 -24.32 -119.62
CA PRO A 363 2.66 -23.25 -120.51
C PRO A 363 2.98 -21.85 -119.98
N VAL A 364 3.08 -21.69 -118.65
CA VAL A 364 3.23 -20.41 -117.95
C VAL A 364 4.69 -20.13 -117.54
N VAL A 365 5.59 -21.11 -117.72
CA VAL A 365 7.04 -20.92 -117.48
C VAL A 365 7.63 -19.85 -118.40
N ALA A 366 7.05 -19.64 -119.59
CA ALA A 366 7.50 -18.60 -120.53
C ALA A 366 7.43 -17.17 -119.92
N ASP A 367 6.60 -16.96 -118.90
CA ASP A 367 6.44 -15.66 -118.23
C ASP A 367 7.56 -15.38 -117.20
N PHE A 368 8.44 -16.35 -116.93
CA PHE A 368 9.56 -16.20 -116.00
C PHE A 368 10.82 -15.72 -116.72
N ALA A 369 11.06 -14.40 -116.71
CA ALA A 369 12.14 -13.77 -117.48
C ALA A 369 13.52 -13.79 -116.80
N GLU A 370 13.59 -13.66 -115.48
CA GLU A 370 14.85 -13.58 -114.73
C GLU A 370 14.76 -14.33 -113.39
N GLY A 371 15.79 -15.12 -113.06
CA GLY A 371 15.93 -15.84 -111.79
C GLY A 371 16.11 -17.35 -111.95
N HIS A 372 16.05 -18.07 -110.83
CA HIS A 372 16.04 -19.54 -110.78
C HIS A 372 14.71 -20.03 -110.23
N LEU A 373 14.09 -20.98 -110.92
CA LEU A 373 12.85 -21.62 -110.50
C LEU A 373 12.99 -23.13 -110.67
N ALA A 374 12.76 -23.87 -109.60
CA ALA A 374 12.68 -25.32 -109.61
C ALA A 374 11.33 -25.75 -109.04
N LEU A 375 10.67 -26.68 -109.72
CA LEU A 375 9.39 -27.26 -109.33
C LEU A 375 9.54 -28.77 -109.26
N VAL A 376 9.09 -29.38 -108.16
CA VAL A 376 9.19 -30.83 -107.94
C VAL A 376 7.81 -31.39 -107.63
N ASP A 377 7.43 -32.45 -108.32
CA ASP A 377 6.15 -33.14 -108.07
C ASP A 377 6.13 -33.70 -106.64
N ALA A 378 5.08 -33.40 -105.87
CA ALA A 378 4.87 -33.84 -104.48
C ALA A 378 4.68 -35.36 -104.32
N ARG A 379 4.53 -36.09 -105.43
CA ARG A 379 4.27 -37.53 -105.42
C ARG A 379 5.35 -38.28 -104.67
N THR A 380 4.95 -38.98 -103.62
CA THR A 380 5.74 -39.98 -102.89
C THR A 380 5.32 -41.38 -103.34
N GLY A 381 6.28 -42.29 -103.49
CA GLY A 381 6.04 -43.62 -104.05
C GLY A 381 7.34 -44.41 -104.19
N ASP A 382 7.22 -45.71 -104.34
CA ASP A 382 8.39 -46.58 -104.43
C ASP A 382 8.83 -46.77 -105.88
N PHE A 383 10.13 -46.66 -106.11
CA PHE A 383 10.79 -47.09 -107.33
C PHE A 383 12.04 -47.88 -106.95
N GLU A 384 12.53 -48.73 -107.84
CA GLU A 384 13.75 -49.51 -107.55
C GLU A 384 14.94 -48.55 -107.40
N VAL A 385 15.48 -48.52 -106.18
CA VAL A 385 16.69 -47.76 -105.82
C VAL A 385 17.79 -48.76 -105.50
N ALA A 386 18.94 -48.60 -106.14
CA ALA A 386 20.11 -49.41 -105.81
C ALA A 386 20.57 -49.12 -104.37
N ALA A 387 20.97 -50.16 -103.64
CA ALA A 387 21.36 -50.01 -102.23
C ALA A 387 22.61 -49.13 -102.03
N ASP A 388 23.43 -49.00 -103.06
CA ASP A 388 24.61 -48.16 -103.13
C ASP A 388 24.33 -46.80 -103.78
N SER A 389 23.06 -46.39 -103.92
CA SER A 389 22.64 -45.07 -104.41
C SER A 389 22.38 -44.08 -103.28
N LEU A 390 22.64 -42.79 -103.52
CA LEU A 390 22.31 -41.69 -102.61
C LEU A 390 20.79 -41.57 -102.39
N ALA A 391 19.98 -41.99 -103.36
CA ALA A 391 18.53 -42.04 -103.22
C ALA A 391 18.05 -43.03 -102.12
N SER A 392 18.90 -43.98 -101.70
CA SER A 392 18.60 -44.88 -100.58
C SER A 392 18.72 -44.20 -99.21
N LYS A 393 19.47 -43.09 -99.15
CA LYS A 393 19.73 -42.28 -97.95
C LYS A 393 18.75 -41.14 -97.75
N VAL A 394 17.75 -41.03 -98.62
CA VAL A 394 16.79 -39.92 -98.67
C VAL A 394 15.36 -40.43 -98.81
N GLN A 395 14.48 -39.92 -97.95
CA GLN A 395 13.04 -40.07 -98.05
C GLN A 395 12.41 -38.73 -98.46
N GLY A 396 11.36 -38.78 -99.28
CA GLY A 396 10.70 -37.60 -99.84
C GLY A 396 10.14 -37.82 -101.24
N PRO A 397 9.84 -36.74 -101.98
CA PRO A 397 9.22 -36.84 -103.30
C PRO A 397 10.01 -37.71 -104.28
N VAL A 398 9.31 -38.57 -105.03
CA VAL A 398 9.91 -39.52 -106.00
C VAL A 398 10.74 -38.78 -107.03
N ALA A 399 10.28 -37.61 -107.46
CA ALA A 399 11.00 -36.79 -108.42
C ALA A 399 12.40 -36.43 -107.90
N ALA A 400 12.52 -35.96 -106.66
CA ALA A 400 13.83 -35.66 -106.06
C ALA A 400 14.68 -36.92 -105.87
N ARG A 401 14.11 -38.01 -105.37
CA ARG A 401 14.83 -39.29 -105.19
C ARG A 401 15.32 -39.86 -106.52
N ARG A 402 14.60 -39.68 -107.63
CA ARG A 402 15.05 -40.09 -108.97
C ARG A 402 16.29 -39.34 -109.44
N TRP A 403 16.40 -38.04 -109.13
CA TRP A 403 17.63 -37.27 -109.40
C TRP A 403 18.84 -37.84 -108.66
N LEU A 404 18.62 -38.38 -107.46
CA LEU A 404 19.66 -39.00 -106.63
C LEU A 404 19.96 -40.46 -107.01
N ALA A 405 19.13 -41.09 -107.85
CA ALA A 405 19.16 -42.54 -108.08
C ALA A 405 20.43 -43.00 -108.80
N SER A 406 20.90 -42.24 -109.79
CA SER A 406 22.12 -42.54 -110.57
C SER A 406 23.41 -42.09 -109.87
N ILE A 407 23.33 -41.66 -108.62
CA ILE A 407 24.48 -41.19 -107.86
C ILE A 407 24.79 -42.23 -106.80
N LEU A 408 25.91 -42.90 -106.98
CA LEU A 408 26.39 -43.93 -106.06
C LEU A 408 27.05 -43.27 -104.84
N VAL A 409 26.98 -43.95 -103.70
CA VAL A 409 27.61 -43.50 -102.46
C VAL A 409 28.96 -44.17 -102.24
N ALA A 410 29.90 -43.41 -101.69
CA ALA A 410 31.18 -43.90 -101.18
C ALA A 410 31.44 -43.32 -99.79
N GLU A 411 32.10 -44.07 -98.92
CA GLU A 411 32.43 -43.58 -97.56
C GLU A 411 33.59 -42.57 -97.57
N GLY A 412 34.42 -42.56 -98.62
CA GLY A 412 35.52 -41.62 -98.77
C GLY A 412 36.12 -41.56 -100.18
N LEU A 413 37.08 -40.64 -100.36
CA LEU A 413 37.71 -40.35 -101.65
C LEU A 413 38.43 -41.55 -102.27
N ASP A 414 39.08 -42.38 -101.45
CA ASP A 414 39.81 -43.57 -101.91
C ASP A 414 38.85 -44.61 -102.51
N GLU A 415 37.70 -44.83 -101.86
CA GLU A 415 36.66 -45.72 -102.37
C GLU A 415 36.06 -45.16 -103.66
N ALA A 416 35.77 -43.85 -103.69
CA ALA A 416 35.25 -43.18 -104.88
C ALA A 416 36.21 -43.29 -106.09
N GLN A 417 37.52 -43.15 -105.86
CA GLN A 417 38.54 -43.26 -106.91
C GLN A 417 38.62 -44.69 -107.47
N SER A 418 38.50 -45.71 -106.62
CA SER A 418 38.57 -47.12 -107.04
C SER A 418 37.41 -47.55 -107.94
N ARG A 419 36.23 -46.96 -107.75
CA ARG A 419 35.00 -47.25 -108.51
C ARG A 419 34.81 -46.37 -109.76
N LEU A 420 35.64 -45.34 -109.90
CA LEU A 420 35.60 -44.39 -111.02
C LEU A 420 35.74 -45.03 -112.41
N PRO A 421 36.59 -46.06 -112.63
CA PRO A 421 36.70 -46.74 -113.92
C PRO A 421 35.50 -47.62 -114.29
N THR A 422 34.70 -48.04 -113.31
CA THR A 422 33.55 -48.94 -113.48
C THR A 422 32.22 -48.20 -113.65
N LEU A 423 32.23 -46.87 -113.53
CA LEU A 423 31.04 -46.03 -113.66
C LEU A 423 30.47 -46.06 -115.07
N ALA A 424 29.16 -46.22 -115.18
CA ALA A 424 28.46 -45.97 -116.43
C ALA A 424 28.48 -44.47 -116.75
N VAL A 425 28.29 -44.14 -118.04
CA VAL A 425 28.35 -42.74 -118.55
C VAL A 425 27.39 -41.77 -117.83
N HIS A 426 26.31 -42.28 -117.24
CA HIS A 426 25.27 -41.50 -116.56
C HIS A 426 25.35 -41.59 -115.03
N GLU A 427 26.34 -42.28 -114.49
CA GLU A 427 26.53 -42.45 -113.05
C GLU A 427 27.63 -41.51 -112.52
N ALA A 428 27.48 -41.12 -111.27
CA ALA A 428 28.48 -40.37 -110.52
C ALA A 428 28.59 -40.93 -109.10
N ILE A 429 29.70 -40.68 -108.41
CA ILE A 429 29.88 -41.08 -107.01
C ILE A 429 29.88 -39.83 -106.13
N ILE A 430 29.25 -39.91 -104.97
CA ILE A 430 29.38 -38.89 -103.93
C ILE A 430 29.82 -39.46 -102.59
N THR A 431 30.66 -38.72 -101.88
CA THR A 431 31.08 -39.03 -100.51
C THR A 431 30.19 -38.34 -99.48
N ARG A 432 30.23 -38.80 -98.22
CA ARG A 432 29.56 -38.11 -97.09
C ARG A 432 29.96 -36.64 -96.93
N GLN A 433 31.19 -36.29 -97.31
CA GLN A 433 31.73 -34.94 -97.19
C GLN A 433 31.32 -34.02 -98.35
N GLY A 434 30.59 -34.53 -99.35
CA GLY A 434 30.11 -33.73 -100.49
C GLY A 434 31.11 -33.62 -101.64
N GLU A 435 32.01 -34.58 -101.82
CA GLU A 435 32.82 -34.68 -103.03
C GLU A 435 32.07 -35.46 -104.10
N TRP A 436 31.67 -34.80 -105.19
CA TRP A 436 30.86 -35.37 -106.26
C TRP A 436 31.69 -35.60 -107.53
N ILE A 437 31.84 -36.85 -107.95
CA ILE A 437 32.84 -37.28 -108.94
C ILE A 437 32.18 -38.06 -110.08
N GLY A 438 32.52 -37.74 -111.33
CA GLY A 438 32.06 -38.48 -112.51
C GLY A 438 33.17 -38.71 -113.54
N SER A 439 32.86 -39.36 -114.66
CA SER A 439 33.83 -39.66 -115.71
C SER A 439 34.35 -38.37 -116.38
N GLY A 440 35.51 -37.88 -115.93
CA GLY A 440 36.17 -36.69 -116.46
C GLY A 440 35.88 -35.38 -115.72
N TRP A 441 35.19 -35.40 -114.57
CA TRP A 441 34.92 -34.20 -113.78
C TRP A 441 34.82 -34.50 -112.27
N LEU A 442 35.11 -33.47 -111.46
CA LEU A 442 34.99 -33.46 -110.01
C LEU A 442 34.36 -32.13 -109.60
N ARG A 443 33.30 -32.17 -108.79
CA ARG A 443 32.68 -31.01 -108.18
C ARG A 443 32.78 -31.12 -106.66
N LEU A 444 33.18 -30.03 -106.03
CA LEU A 444 33.37 -29.96 -104.59
C LEU A 444 32.68 -28.70 -104.08
N LEU A 445 31.74 -28.87 -103.14
CA LEU A 445 31.06 -27.77 -102.50
C LEU A 445 31.56 -27.69 -101.05
N ARG A 446 32.28 -26.61 -100.70
CA ARG A 446 32.64 -26.32 -99.30
C ARG A 446 31.98 -25.02 -98.90
N SER A 447 30.85 -25.11 -98.21
CA SER A 447 30.27 -23.96 -97.52
C SER A 447 31.16 -23.58 -96.34
N GLY A 448 31.49 -22.29 -96.21
CA GLY A 448 32.15 -21.76 -95.00
C GLY A 448 31.22 -21.84 -93.77
N ALA A 449 31.72 -21.45 -92.60
CA ALA A 449 30.99 -21.54 -91.32
C ALA A 449 29.59 -20.89 -91.30
N SER A 450 29.30 -19.96 -92.23
CA SER A 450 27.99 -19.30 -92.39
C SER A 450 26.98 -20.09 -93.25
N GLY A 451 27.36 -21.28 -93.75
CA GLY A 451 26.56 -22.12 -94.63
C GLY A 451 26.50 -23.59 -94.17
N GLN A 452 26.39 -23.84 -92.85
CA GLN A 452 26.01 -25.18 -92.37
C GLN A 452 24.71 -25.63 -93.04
N GLY A 453 24.63 -26.86 -93.51
CA GLY A 453 23.57 -27.30 -94.40
C GLY A 453 22.15 -26.98 -93.91
N THR A 454 21.31 -26.48 -94.83
CA THR A 454 19.88 -26.21 -94.65
C THR A 454 19.13 -27.43 -94.10
N LEU A 455 19.52 -28.65 -94.48
CA LEU A 455 18.93 -29.89 -93.99
C LEU A 455 19.37 -30.25 -92.56
N LEU A 456 20.59 -29.89 -92.16
CA LEU A 456 21.08 -30.11 -90.79
C LEU A 456 20.34 -29.20 -89.79
N ARG A 457 20.07 -27.96 -90.17
CA ARG A 457 19.31 -26.98 -89.37
C ARG A 457 17.85 -27.38 -89.19
N GLU A 458 17.20 -27.89 -90.24
CA GLU A 458 15.81 -28.35 -90.18
C GLU A 458 15.62 -29.46 -89.13
N ARG A 459 16.58 -30.39 -89.06
CA ARG A 459 16.59 -31.43 -88.03
C ARG A 459 16.76 -30.87 -86.62
N GLU A 460 17.67 -29.91 -86.42
CA GLU A 460 17.89 -29.28 -85.11
C GLU A 460 16.63 -28.51 -84.64
N ILE A 461 15.92 -27.85 -85.55
CA ILE A 461 14.63 -27.20 -85.31
C ILE A 461 13.59 -28.24 -84.85
N HIS A 462 13.49 -29.38 -85.54
CA HIS A 462 12.57 -30.46 -85.16
C HIS A 462 12.87 -31.04 -83.77
N ASP A 463 14.15 -31.31 -83.48
CA ASP A 463 14.57 -31.85 -82.18
C ASP A 463 14.30 -30.87 -81.02
N LEU A 464 14.54 -29.56 -81.24
CA LEU A 464 14.24 -28.52 -80.25
C LEU A 464 12.74 -28.36 -80.00
N ARG A 465 11.88 -28.44 -81.02
CA ARG A 465 10.41 -28.41 -80.85
C ARG A 465 9.94 -29.57 -79.97
N ALA A 466 10.41 -30.79 -80.24
CA ALA A 466 10.08 -31.96 -79.44
C ALA A 466 10.64 -31.91 -78.00
N GLN A 467 11.74 -31.17 -77.77
CA GLN A 467 12.27 -30.93 -76.43
C GLN A 467 11.41 -29.93 -75.64
N ILE A 468 10.99 -28.83 -76.27
CA ILE A 468 10.16 -27.79 -75.63
C ILE A 468 8.80 -28.36 -75.20
N GLU A 469 8.18 -29.22 -76.02
CA GLU A 469 6.91 -29.85 -75.70
C GLU A 469 7.02 -30.76 -74.45
N ARG A 470 8.06 -31.60 -74.38
CA ARG A 470 8.36 -32.42 -73.19
C ARG A 470 8.62 -31.59 -71.94
N GLN A 471 9.32 -30.47 -72.06
CA GLN A 471 9.57 -29.56 -70.94
C GLN A 471 8.28 -28.89 -70.44
N ALA A 472 7.35 -28.53 -71.35
CA ALA A 472 6.07 -27.93 -70.98
C ALA A 472 5.18 -28.90 -70.18
N GLU A 473 5.16 -30.19 -70.53
CA GLU A 473 4.45 -31.23 -69.77
C GLU A 473 5.01 -31.37 -68.34
N GLN A 474 6.34 -31.40 -68.20
CA GLN A 474 7.02 -31.46 -66.91
C GLN A 474 6.81 -30.21 -66.05
N GLU A 475 6.70 -29.02 -66.66
CA GLU A 475 6.36 -27.79 -65.94
C GLU A 475 4.96 -27.83 -65.34
N ALA A 476 3.99 -28.39 -66.07
CA ALA A 476 2.62 -28.54 -65.60
C ALA A 476 2.54 -29.53 -64.42
N GLU A 477 3.24 -30.67 -64.51
CA GLU A 477 3.30 -31.69 -63.45
C GLU A 477 3.92 -31.12 -62.15
N LEU A 478 5.07 -30.43 -62.26
CA LEU A 478 5.71 -29.77 -61.11
C LEU A 478 4.82 -28.67 -60.52
N GLY A 479 4.09 -27.93 -61.37
CA GLY A 479 3.11 -26.93 -60.94
C GLY A 479 2.02 -27.54 -60.06
N GLU A 480 1.46 -28.67 -60.45
CA GLU A 480 0.44 -29.38 -59.68
C GLU A 480 1.01 -29.90 -58.35
N GLN A 481 2.20 -30.52 -58.35
CA GLN A 481 2.87 -30.98 -57.13
C GLN A 481 3.13 -29.84 -56.15
N ILE A 482 3.51 -28.65 -56.63
CA ILE A 482 3.69 -27.45 -55.77
C ILE A 482 2.35 -27.02 -55.15
N THR A 483 1.24 -27.08 -55.88
CA THR A 483 -0.07 -26.73 -55.32
C THR A 483 -0.52 -27.72 -54.24
N GLN A 484 -0.33 -29.02 -54.46
CA GLN A 484 -0.61 -30.05 -53.45
C GLN A 484 0.26 -29.87 -52.20
N CYS A 485 1.55 -29.58 -52.39
CA CYS A 485 2.48 -29.33 -51.29
C CYS A 485 2.10 -28.06 -50.50
N ARG A 486 1.63 -27.00 -51.17
CA ARG A 486 1.10 -25.79 -50.50
C ARG A 486 -0.10 -26.10 -49.59
N HIS A 487 -1.03 -26.94 -50.04
CA HIS A 487 -2.14 -27.38 -49.21
C HIS A 487 -1.66 -28.17 -47.99
N ALA A 488 -0.72 -29.10 -48.18
CA ALA A 488 -0.14 -29.88 -47.09
C ALA A 488 0.59 -29.00 -46.06
N VAL A 489 1.31 -27.95 -46.50
CA VAL A 489 1.91 -26.96 -45.59
C VAL A 489 0.84 -26.25 -44.76
N GLY A 490 -0.25 -25.79 -45.38
CA GLY A 490 -1.35 -25.14 -44.66
C GLY A 490 -2.00 -26.05 -43.61
N GLU A 491 -2.25 -27.31 -43.94
CA GLU A 491 -2.81 -28.29 -43.00
C GLU A 491 -1.83 -28.59 -41.84
N ALA A 492 -0.54 -28.76 -42.13
CA ALA A 492 0.48 -28.99 -41.12
C ALA A 492 0.64 -27.78 -40.17
N GLU A 493 0.59 -26.55 -40.71
CA GLU A 493 0.64 -25.32 -39.92
C GLU A 493 -0.57 -25.18 -39.00
N GLN A 494 -1.77 -25.51 -39.49
CA GLN A 494 -2.98 -25.52 -38.68
C GLN A 494 -2.91 -26.55 -37.54
N GLN A 495 -2.46 -27.78 -37.83
CA GLN A 495 -2.27 -28.81 -36.79
C GLN A 495 -1.23 -28.39 -35.74
N ARG A 496 -0.15 -27.71 -36.15
CA ARG A 496 0.85 -27.14 -35.23
C ARG A 496 0.24 -26.07 -34.32
N GLU A 497 -0.60 -25.19 -34.87
CA GLU A 497 -1.30 -24.17 -34.07
C GLU A 497 -2.27 -24.78 -33.07
N ASP A 498 -3.06 -25.79 -33.47
CA ASP A 498 -4.01 -26.45 -32.59
C ASP A 498 -3.29 -27.20 -31.45
N ALA A 499 -2.19 -27.89 -31.75
CA ALA A 499 -1.32 -28.50 -30.75
C ALA A 499 -0.72 -27.46 -29.78
N GLN A 500 -0.29 -26.29 -30.30
CA GLN A 500 0.24 -25.21 -29.47
C GLN A 500 -0.84 -24.61 -28.55
N ARG A 501 -2.07 -24.44 -29.03
CA ARG A 501 -3.21 -23.97 -28.20
C ARG A 501 -3.56 -24.98 -27.11
N ALA A 502 -3.60 -26.28 -27.45
CA ALA A 502 -3.86 -27.34 -26.49
C ALA A 502 -2.80 -27.36 -25.37
N LEU A 503 -1.52 -27.26 -25.72
CA LEU A 503 -0.42 -27.18 -24.75
C LEU A 503 -0.53 -25.94 -23.85
N TYR A 504 -0.88 -24.77 -24.41
CA TYR A 504 -1.08 -23.55 -23.63
C TYR A 504 -2.22 -23.67 -22.61
N LEU A 505 -3.37 -24.22 -23.02
CA LEU A 505 -4.51 -24.43 -22.13
C LEU A 505 -4.19 -25.42 -21.01
N ALA A 506 -3.50 -26.52 -21.33
CA ALA A 506 -3.03 -27.47 -20.33
C ALA A 506 -2.06 -26.83 -19.34
N HIS A 507 -1.12 -25.99 -19.81
CA HIS A 507 -0.18 -25.28 -18.93
C HIS A 507 -0.89 -24.37 -17.94
N ARG A 508 -1.91 -23.65 -18.42
CA ARG A 508 -2.75 -22.80 -17.57
C ARG A 508 -3.49 -23.62 -16.51
N SER A 509 -4.06 -24.77 -16.90
CA SER A 509 -4.77 -25.66 -15.97
C SER A 509 -3.84 -26.20 -14.87
N VAL A 510 -2.62 -26.60 -15.22
CA VAL A 510 -1.62 -27.08 -14.25
C VAL A 510 -1.21 -25.96 -13.29
N ALA A 511 -1.00 -24.74 -13.81
CA ALA A 511 -0.68 -23.59 -12.96
C ALA A 511 -1.82 -23.22 -12.00
N GLU A 512 -3.07 -23.32 -12.44
CA GLU A 512 -4.25 -23.09 -11.60
C GLU A 512 -4.37 -24.16 -10.49
N LEU A 513 -4.22 -25.45 -10.83
CA LEU A 513 -4.19 -26.54 -9.87
C LEU A 513 -3.06 -26.38 -8.84
N ALA A 514 -1.86 -26.00 -9.29
CA ALA A 514 -0.73 -25.73 -8.39
C ALA A 514 -1.04 -24.59 -7.40
N GLY A 515 -1.71 -23.53 -7.85
CA GLY A 515 -2.17 -22.44 -6.98
C GLY A 515 -3.23 -22.90 -5.97
N GLN A 516 -4.18 -23.74 -6.39
CA GLN A 516 -5.19 -24.33 -5.51
C GLN A 516 -4.56 -25.26 -4.47
N MET A 517 -3.60 -26.09 -4.86
CA MET A 517 -2.82 -26.94 -3.94
C MET A 517 -2.07 -26.11 -2.91
N GLN A 518 -1.36 -25.06 -3.32
CA GLN A 518 -0.64 -24.18 -2.38
C GLN A 518 -1.60 -23.52 -1.38
N SER A 519 -2.79 -23.11 -1.82
CA SER A 519 -3.82 -22.56 -0.94
C SER A 519 -4.35 -23.60 0.06
N GLN A 520 -4.63 -24.83 -0.40
CA GLN A 520 -5.08 -25.90 0.49
C GLN A 520 -4.01 -26.37 1.46
N GLN A 521 -2.76 -26.46 1.02
CA GLN A 521 -1.60 -26.73 1.88
C GLN A 521 -1.49 -25.68 2.98
N GLY A 522 -1.60 -24.38 2.64
CA GLY A 522 -1.59 -23.31 3.64
C GLY A 522 -2.76 -23.38 4.63
N LYS A 523 -3.96 -23.78 4.18
CA LYS A 523 -5.11 -24.02 5.07
C LYS A 523 -4.88 -25.21 6.01
N LEU A 524 -4.29 -26.30 5.49
CA LEU A 524 -3.96 -27.49 6.27
C LEU A 524 -2.92 -27.16 7.36
N GLU A 525 -1.83 -26.49 7.00
CA GLU A 525 -0.78 -26.06 7.94
C GLU A 525 -1.34 -25.11 9.01
N SER A 526 -2.19 -24.15 8.61
CA SER A 526 -2.83 -23.24 9.55
C SER A 526 -3.79 -23.96 10.51
N ALA A 527 -4.56 -24.94 10.01
CA ALA A 527 -5.45 -25.75 10.83
C ALA A 527 -4.67 -26.65 11.81
N GLN A 528 -3.56 -27.25 11.37
CA GLN A 528 -2.67 -28.04 12.22
C GLN A 528 -2.03 -27.19 13.32
N ALA A 529 -1.45 -26.03 12.98
CA ALA A 529 -0.89 -25.11 13.97
C ALA A 529 -1.94 -24.59 14.96
N ARG A 530 -3.18 -24.37 14.50
CA ARG A 530 -4.29 -23.98 15.38
C ARG A 530 -4.67 -25.12 16.34
N LEU A 531 -4.73 -26.36 15.88
CA LEU A 531 -4.98 -27.52 16.74
C LEU A 531 -3.89 -27.70 17.79
N GLU A 532 -2.61 -27.64 17.41
CA GLU A 532 -1.50 -27.75 18.36
C GLU A 532 -1.58 -26.69 19.46
N ARG A 533 -1.89 -25.44 19.09
CA ARG A 533 -2.09 -24.35 20.04
C ARG A 533 -3.30 -24.58 20.93
N ILE A 534 -4.43 -25.03 20.38
CA ILE A 534 -5.63 -25.36 21.16
C ILE A 534 -5.31 -26.48 22.15
N ASP A 535 -4.58 -27.52 21.74
CA ASP A 535 -4.21 -28.65 22.59
C ASP A 535 -3.28 -28.24 23.73
N ALA A 536 -2.32 -27.36 23.47
CA ALA A 536 -1.48 -26.77 24.51
C ALA A 536 -2.29 -25.90 25.50
N GLU A 537 -3.20 -25.05 24.99
CA GLU A 537 -4.08 -24.22 25.82
C GLU A 537 -5.03 -25.09 26.67
N LEU A 538 -5.60 -26.16 26.11
CA LEU A 538 -6.45 -27.12 26.83
C LEU A 538 -5.69 -27.82 27.95
N GLY A 539 -4.45 -28.28 27.69
CA GLY A 539 -3.60 -28.91 28.70
C GLY A 539 -3.26 -27.97 29.86
N GLN A 540 -2.98 -26.69 29.57
CA GLN A 540 -2.73 -25.70 30.61
C GLN A 540 -3.99 -25.40 31.43
N LEU A 541 -5.14 -25.21 30.77
CA LEU A 541 -6.41 -24.94 31.45
C LEU A 541 -6.84 -26.10 32.36
N GLU A 542 -6.56 -27.35 31.96
CA GLU A 542 -6.81 -28.52 32.80
C GLU A 542 -5.95 -28.51 34.07
N GLN A 543 -4.66 -28.21 33.95
CA GLN A 543 -3.76 -28.06 35.11
C GLN A 543 -4.20 -26.92 36.03
N ASP A 544 -4.57 -25.78 35.47
CA ASP A 544 -5.03 -24.61 36.22
C ASP A 544 -6.33 -24.91 36.99
N THR A 545 -7.26 -25.63 36.35
CA THR A 545 -8.54 -26.03 36.95
C THR A 545 -8.32 -26.98 38.11
N LEU A 546 -7.52 -28.04 37.92
CA LEU A 546 -7.18 -29.00 38.97
C LEU A 546 -6.46 -28.30 40.14
N GLY A 547 -5.46 -27.48 39.84
CA GLY A 547 -4.71 -26.75 40.86
C GLY A 547 -5.54 -25.70 41.61
N ALA A 548 -6.53 -25.08 40.97
CA ALA A 548 -7.47 -24.19 41.65
C ALA A 548 -8.43 -24.97 42.56
N GLN A 549 -8.94 -26.11 42.11
CA GLN A 549 -9.83 -26.99 42.89
C GLN A 549 -9.14 -27.57 44.12
N GLU A 550 -7.89 -28.02 44.01
CA GLU A 550 -7.09 -28.51 45.14
C GLU A 550 -6.89 -27.40 46.19
N ARG A 551 -6.45 -26.21 45.76
CA ARG A 551 -6.28 -25.07 46.68
C ARG A 551 -7.59 -24.62 47.32
N ALA A 552 -8.71 -24.71 46.60
CA ALA A 552 -10.03 -24.41 47.14
C ALA A 552 -10.44 -25.43 48.21
N ARG A 553 -10.11 -26.71 48.00
CA ARG A 553 -10.33 -27.76 49.00
C ARG A 553 -9.53 -27.51 50.28
N ASP A 554 -8.26 -27.16 50.16
CA ASP A 554 -7.42 -26.84 51.31
C ASP A 554 -7.95 -25.62 52.08
N ALA A 555 -8.36 -24.57 51.36
CA ALA A 555 -8.96 -23.38 51.96
C ALA A 555 -10.29 -23.69 52.68
N ARG A 556 -11.12 -24.60 52.14
CA ARG A 556 -12.35 -25.07 52.80
C ARG A 556 -12.03 -25.80 54.11
N GLN A 557 -11.01 -26.64 54.14
CA GLN A 557 -10.59 -27.33 55.36
C GLN A 557 -10.07 -26.34 56.42
N ALA A 558 -9.29 -25.33 56.00
CA ALA A 558 -8.82 -24.27 56.90
C ALA A 558 -9.98 -23.42 57.45
N LEU A 559 -10.98 -23.12 56.62
CA LEU A 559 -12.20 -22.42 57.04
C LEU A 559 -12.98 -23.24 58.08
N GLU A 560 -13.13 -24.55 57.87
CA GLU A 560 -13.82 -25.44 58.82
C GLU A 560 -13.14 -25.43 60.19
N LEU A 561 -11.79 -25.50 60.22
CA LEU A 561 -11.01 -25.39 61.45
C LEU A 561 -11.20 -24.03 62.13
N ALA A 562 -11.21 -22.93 61.37
CA ALA A 562 -11.45 -21.59 61.91
C ALA A 562 -12.85 -21.45 62.51
N LEU A 563 -13.88 -21.99 61.85
CA LEU A 563 -15.26 -21.99 62.35
C LEU A 563 -15.41 -22.82 63.62
N ALA A 564 -14.79 -23.99 63.70
CA ALA A 564 -14.75 -24.80 64.91
C ALA A 564 -14.10 -24.02 66.08
N ARG A 565 -12.97 -23.35 65.82
CA ARG A 565 -12.30 -22.53 66.82
C ARG A 565 -13.13 -21.31 67.25
N MET A 566 -13.89 -20.70 66.34
CA MET A 566 -14.82 -19.62 66.68
C MET A 566 -15.94 -20.09 67.61
N ALA A 567 -16.47 -21.31 67.40
CA ALA A 567 -17.46 -21.89 68.29
C ALA A 567 -16.90 -22.11 69.72
N GLU A 568 -15.68 -22.66 69.85
CA GLU A 568 -15.02 -22.80 71.15
C GLU A 568 -14.81 -21.46 71.87
N LEU A 569 -14.41 -20.42 71.13
CA LEU A 569 -14.22 -19.09 71.69
C LEU A 569 -15.55 -18.45 72.10
N GLU A 570 -16.65 -18.75 71.42
CA GLU A 570 -17.98 -18.28 71.81
C GLU A 570 -18.45 -18.91 73.13
N ASP A 571 -18.20 -20.20 73.35
CA ASP A 571 -18.46 -20.86 74.62
C ASP A 571 -17.64 -20.24 75.77
N GLN A 572 -16.37 -19.93 75.52
CA GLN A 572 -15.51 -19.24 76.48
C GLN A 572 -16.00 -17.82 76.79
N ARG A 573 -16.58 -17.10 75.82
CA ARG A 573 -17.16 -15.77 76.04
C ARG A 573 -18.26 -15.82 77.10
N VAL A 574 -19.15 -16.81 77.00
CA VAL A 574 -20.25 -17.00 77.95
C VAL A 574 -19.71 -17.26 79.36
N ALA A 575 -18.66 -18.07 79.50
CA ALA A 575 -18.01 -18.32 80.78
C ALA A 575 -17.37 -17.04 81.37
N PHE A 576 -16.65 -16.25 80.56
CA PHE A 576 -16.07 -14.98 81.02
C PHE A 576 -17.13 -13.95 81.43
N GLU A 577 -18.28 -13.90 80.74
CA GLU A 577 -19.38 -12.99 81.10
C GLU A 577 -20.03 -13.37 82.42
N GLN A 578 -20.14 -14.68 82.72
CA GLN A 578 -20.60 -15.18 84.02
C GLN A 578 -19.60 -14.83 85.13
N GLU A 579 -18.31 -15.11 84.92
CA GLU A 579 -17.23 -14.77 85.87
C GLU A 579 -17.20 -13.27 86.19
N ARG A 580 -17.38 -12.40 85.17
CA ARG A 580 -17.46 -10.95 85.36
C ARG A 580 -18.62 -10.54 86.27
N ARG A 581 -19.80 -11.14 86.06
CA ARG A 581 -21.00 -10.85 86.87
C ARG A 581 -20.74 -11.22 88.32
N GLU A 582 -20.24 -12.43 88.57
CA GLU A 582 -19.92 -12.89 89.93
C GLU A 582 -18.89 -11.99 90.64
N LEU A 583 -17.82 -11.59 89.94
CA LEU A 583 -16.80 -10.70 90.51
C LEU A 583 -17.33 -9.29 90.75
N SER A 584 -18.20 -8.76 89.88
CA SER A 584 -18.85 -7.45 90.07
C SER A 584 -19.78 -7.47 91.28
N ASP A 585 -20.60 -8.51 91.42
CA ASP A 585 -21.52 -8.64 92.57
C ASP A 585 -20.74 -8.76 93.89
N LYS A 586 -19.65 -9.56 93.90
CA LYS A 586 -18.73 -9.65 95.05
C LYS A 586 -18.07 -8.31 95.38
N ARG A 587 -17.63 -7.54 94.38
CA ARG A 587 -17.05 -6.21 94.57
C ARG A 587 -18.06 -5.27 95.22
N ASP A 588 -19.29 -5.23 94.72
CA ASP A 588 -20.31 -4.30 95.21
C ASP A 588 -20.72 -4.63 96.66
N LEU A 589 -20.79 -5.93 97.00
CA LEU A 589 -21.00 -6.38 98.38
C LEU A 589 -19.79 -6.05 99.29
N ALA A 590 -18.56 -6.31 98.85
CA ALA A 590 -17.37 -5.99 99.64
C ALA A 590 -17.20 -4.49 99.85
N ARG A 591 -17.53 -3.67 98.84
CA ARG A 591 -17.45 -2.21 98.90
C ARG A 591 -18.48 -1.62 99.86
N THR A 592 -19.70 -2.12 99.85
CA THR A 592 -20.74 -1.71 100.80
C THR A 592 -20.36 -2.12 102.22
N GLY A 593 -19.92 -3.37 102.42
CA GLY A 593 -19.48 -3.86 103.72
C GLY A 593 -18.27 -3.10 104.29
N ALA A 594 -17.28 -2.75 103.46
CA ALA A 594 -16.13 -1.94 103.88
C ALA A 594 -16.54 -0.51 104.25
N ARG A 595 -17.48 0.09 103.51
CA ARG A 595 -18.01 1.42 103.82
C ARG A 595 -18.75 1.44 105.16
N GLU A 596 -19.63 0.47 105.41
CA GLU A 596 -20.38 0.38 106.67
C GLU A 596 -19.47 0.19 107.88
N ALA A 597 -18.45 -0.66 107.78
CA ALA A 597 -17.47 -0.86 108.86
C ALA A 597 -16.64 0.41 109.12
N ARG A 598 -16.21 1.09 108.06
CA ARG A 598 -15.51 2.38 108.15
C ARG A 598 -16.36 3.45 108.81
N ASP A 599 -17.61 3.61 108.38
CA ASP A 599 -18.53 4.62 108.92
C ASP A 599 -18.83 4.33 110.40
N ALA A 600 -19.06 3.05 110.78
CA ALA A 600 -19.28 2.65 112.18
C ALA A 600 -18.05 2.85 113.08
N ALA A 601 -16.84 2.53 112.59
CA ALA A 601 -15.60 2.80 113.30
C ALA A 601 -15.36 4.32 113.44
N HIS A 602 -15.64 5.09 112.39
CA HIS A 602 -15.49 6.54 112.40
C HIS A 602 -16.46 7.23 113.37
N ASP A 603 -17.74 6.85 113.36
CA ASP A 603 -18.76 7.38 114.28
C ASP A 603 -18.40 7.10 115.74
N LEU A 604 -17.90 5.89 116.04
CA LEU A 604 -17.48 5.54 117.38
C LEU A 604 -16.18 6.25 117.80
N ALA A 605 -15.25 6.48 116.86
CA ALA A 605 -14.06 7.29 117.09
C ALA A 605 -14.41 8.74 117.41
N LEU A 606 -15.37 9.33 116.69
CA LEU A 606 -15.88 10.67 116.97
C LEU A 606 -16.55 10.75 118.35
N LYS A 607 -17.34 9.74 118.74
CA LYS A 607 -17.93 9.66 120.09
C LYS A 607 -16.88 9.54 121.18
N LEU A 608 -15.86 8.69 120.99
CA LEU A 608 -14.74 8.54 121.92
C LEU A 608 -13.95 9.84 122.05
N GLN A 609 -13.65 10.49 120.93
CA GLN A 609 -12.95 11.77 120.91
C GLN A 609 -13.79 12.86 121.59
N GLY A 610 -15.10 12.92 121.32
CA GLY A 610 -16.06 13.79 121.98
C GLY A 610 -16.08 13.58 123.50
N ALA A 611 -16.25 12.35 123.95
CA ALA A 611 -16.25 12.00 125.38
C ALA A 611 -14.90 12.34 126.05
N ARG A 612 -13.76 12.09 125.39
CA ARG A 612 -12.43 12.47 125.90
C ARG A 612 -12.28 13.98 126.01
N THR A 613 -12.74 14.73 125.01
CA THR A 613 -12.70 16.19 125.06
C THR A 613 -13.64 16.73 126.12
N GLU A 614 -14.81 16.13 126.32
CA GLU A 614 -15.75 16.50 127.39
C GLU A 614 -15.18 16.18 128.78
N VAL A 615 -14.55 15.02 128.98
CA VAL A 615 -13.89 14.69 130.25
C VAL A 615 -12.73 15.66 130.52
N ALA A 616 -11.87 15.93 129.54
CA ALA A 616 -10.79 16.90 129.71
C ALA A 616 -11.32 18.32 129.97
N ALA A 617 -12.40 18.71 129.30
CA ALA A 617 -13.07 19.99 129.52
C ALA A 617 -13.75 20.06 130.89
N LEU A 618 -14.37 18.97 131.36
CA LEU A 618 -14.97 18.85 132.69
C LEU A 618 -13.92 18.81 133.79
N GLU A 619 -12.77 18.16 133.58
CA GLU A 619 -11.65 18.19 134.53
C GLU A 619 -11.08 19.60 134.67
N GLN A 620 -10.86 20.28 133.55
CA GLN A 620 -10.47 21.69 133.57
C GLN A 620 -11.59 22.60 134.07
N SER A 621 -12.86 22.27 133.82
CA SER A 621 -14.01 23.01 134.33
C SER A 621 -14.12 22.86 135.84
N LEU A 622 -14.07 21.65 136.39
CA LEU A 622 -14.08 21.37 137.83
C LEU A 622 -12.91 22.03 138.53
N LEU A 623 -11.69 21.93 137.98
CA LEU A 623 -10.52 22.66 138.50
C LEU A 623 -10.75 24.18 138.51
N ARG A 624 -11.31 24.72 137.41
CA ARG A 624 -11.67 26.14 137.31
C ARG A 624 -12.83 26.52 138.22
N MET A 625 -13.87 25.71 138.36
CA MET A 625 -15.05 25.94 139.19
C MET A 625 -14.68 25.87 140.67
N HIS A 626 -13.78 24.98 141.07
CA HIS A 626 -13.18 25.01 142.40
C HIS A 626 -12.42 26.32 142.64
N ALA A 627 -11.53 26.72 141.71
CA ALA A 627 -10.80 27.98 141.82
C ALA A 627 -11.71 29.22 141.69
N GLN A 628 -12.80 29.13 140.93
CA GLN A 628 -13.75 30.18 140.64
C GLN A 628 -14.75 30.32 141.77
N ARG A 629 -15.19 29.26 142.43
CA ARG A 629 -15.93 29.36 143.70
C ARG A 629 -15.11 30.19 144.69
N ASP A 630 -13.82 29.86 144.83
CA ASP A 630 -12.91 30.56 145.72
C ASP A 630 -12.68 32.02 145.29
N ALA A 631 -12.61 32.29 143.97
CA ALA A 631 -12.46 33.64 143.42
C ALA A 631 -13.77 34.45 143.39
N LEU A 632 -14.94 33.84 143.21
CA LEU A 632 -16.26 34.48 143.28
C LEU A 632 -16.57 34.90 144.71
N GLN A 633 -16.08 34.13 145.69
CA GLN A 633 -16.04 34.54 147.09
C GLN A 633 -15.27 35.85 147.29
N GLN A 634 -14.14 36.03 146.60
CA GLN A 634 -13.40 37.29 146.60
C GLN A 634 -14.09 38.37 145.75
N ARG A 635 -14.64 38.02 144.58
CA ARG A 635 -15.21 38.98 143.63
C ARG A 635 -16.60 39.48 144.01
N HIS A 636 -17.37 38.73 144.80
CA HIS A 636 -18.57 39.22 145.50
C HIS A 636 -18.24 40.47 146.32
N THR A 637 -17.04 40.53 146.91
CA THR A 637 -16.60 41.71 147.67
C THR A 637 -16.15 42.88 146.77
N GLU A 638 -15.69 42.60 145.54
CA GLU A 638 -15.23 43.62 144.58
C GLU A 638 -16.36 44.20 143.70
N VAL A 639 -17.34 43.37 143.30
CA VAL A 639 -18.51 43.79 142.49
C VAL A 639 -19.40 44.78 143.24
N ALA A 640 -19.45 44.69 144.57
CA ALA A 640 -20.07 45.72 145.42
C ALA A 640 -19.46 47.13 145.21
N ALA A 641 -18.17 47.22 144.84
CA ALA A 641 -17.47 48.49 144.62
C ALA A 641 -17.61 49.01 143.18
N GLN A 642 -17.87 48.14 142.19
CA GLN A 642 -17.92 48.48 140.76
C GLN A 642 -19.32 48.93 140.27
N LEU A 643 -20.38 48.68 141.04
CA LEU A 643 -21.75 49.13 140.78
C LEU A 643 -21.93 50.66 140.73
N ALA A 644 -20.91 51.44 141.09
CA ALA A 644 -21.00 52.89 141.23
C ALA A 644 -20.71 53.71 139.95
N GLN A 645 -20.42 53.12 138.78
CA GLN A 645 -19.80 53.89 137.65
C GLN A 645 -20.26 53.65 136.17
N GLY A 646 -21.21 52.80 135.78
CA GLY A 646 -21.31 52.36 134.36
C GLY A 646 -22.59 52.69 133.57
N ASP A 647 -22.56 53.64 132.62
CA ASP A 647 -23.60 53.79 131.56
C ASP A 647 -23.11 54.32 130.18
N ALA A 648 -21.79 54.46 129.94
CA ALA A 648 -21.24 55.08 128.72
C ALA A 648 -21.04 54.20 127.43
N PRO A 649 -20.83 52.86 127.44
CA PRO A 649 -20.36 52.14 126.24
C PRO A 649 -21.44 51.63 125.25
N ILE A 650 -22.72 51.63 125.61
CA ILE A 650 -23.79 50.99 124.81
C ILE A 650 -24.08 51.74 123.49
N LYS A 651 -23.90 53.06 123.45
CA LYS A 651 -24.23 53.89 122.27
C LYS A 651 -23.25 53.76 121.10
N ALA A 652 -22.03 53.27 121.32
CA ALA A 652 -20.99 53.18 120.27
C ALA A 652 -21.16 51.95 119.36
N LEU A 653 -21.72 50.86 119.87
CA LEU A 653 -21.84 49.60 119.14
C LEU A 653 -23.06 49.57 118.20
N GLU A 654 -24.11 50.36 118.47
CA GLU A 654 -25.30 50.45 117.61
C GLU A 654 -25.01 51.14 116.26
N THR A 655 -24.04 52.07 116.21
CA THR A 655 -23.62 52.74 114.98
C THR A 655 -22.82 51.84 114.03
N GLU A 656 -22.06 50.88 114.55
CA GLU A 656 -21.18 50.01 113.74
C GLU A 656 -21.98 48.96 112.94
N ARG A 657 -23.10 48.48 113.51
CA ARG A 657 -24.01 47.50 112.90
C ARG A 657 -24.66 48.01 111.62
N GLN A 658 -25.00 49.30 111.57
CA GLN A 658 -25.71 49.88 110.43
C GLN A 658 -24.80 49.91 109.18
N THR A 659 -23.50 50.12 109.36
CA THR A 659 -22.49 50.18 108.29
C THR A 659 -22.29 48.85 107.55
N SER A 660 -22.31 47.70 108.25
CA SER A 660 -22.10 46.38 107.63
C SER A 660 -23.32 45.88 106.84
N LEU A 661 -24.52 46.34 107.18
CA LEU A 661 -25.75 46.01 106.43
C LEU A 661 -25.75 46.64 105.02
N ASP A 662 -25.22 47.86 104.88
CA ASP A 662 -25.13 48.55 103.59
C ASP A 662 -24.14 47.85 102.62
N GLN A 663 -23.07 47.24 103.15
CA GLN A 663 -22.07 46.52 102.36
C GLN A 663 -22.61 45.21 101.74
N ARG A 664 -23.60 44.57 102.38
CA ARG A 664 -24.20 43.31 101.89
C ARG A 664 -24.99 43.51 100.59
N VAL A 665 -25.66 44.65 100.46
CA VAL A 665 -26.46 44.99 99.27
C VAL A 665 -25.58 45.21 98.03
N VAL A 666 -24.35 45.69 98.22
CA VAL A 666 -23.38 45.90 97.13
C VAL A 666 -22.85 44.55 96.60
N ALA A 667 -22.47 43.64 97.49
CA ALA A 667 -21.94 42.33 97.12
C ALA A 667 -22.93 41.44 96.36
N GLU A 668 -24.24 41.52 96.67
CA GLU A 668 -25.29 40.77 95.94
C GLU A 668 -25.49 41.28 94.51
N ARG A 669 -25.33 42.59 94.27
CA ARG A 669 -25.43 43.18 92.91
C ARG A 669 -24.27 42.76 92.01
N GLU A 670 -23.05 42.72 92.54
CA GLU A 670 -21.86 42.33 91.78
C GLU A 670 -21.87 40.85 91.38
N LEU A 671 -22.42 39.98 92.23
CA LEU A 671 -22.60 38.56 91.92
C LEU A 671 -23.58 38.32 90.77
N ALA A 672 -24.67 39.10 90.71
CA ALA A 672 -25.63 39.02 89.61
C ALA A 672 -25.03 39.48 88.27
N ALA A 673 -24.21 40.54 88.28
CA ALA A 673 -23.52 41.05 87.09
C ALA A 673 -22.48 40.05 86.53
N ALA A 674 -21.75 39.34 87.41
CA ALA A 674 -20.76 38.34 86.99
C ALA A 674 -21.40 37.13 86.29
N ARG A 675 -22.59 36.69 86.73
CA ARG A 675 -23.34 35.59 86.08
C ARG A 675 -23.77 35.93 84.66
N SER A 676 -24.29 37.15 84.44
CA SER A 676 -24.68 37.62 83.11
C SER A 676 -23.49 37.75 82.14
N GLY A 677 -22.28 38.03 82.64
CA GLY A 677 -21.07 38.12 81.82
C GLY A 677 -20.66 36.79 81.18
N ILE A 678 -20.79 35.68 81.91
CA ILE A 678 -20.45 34.34 81.40
C ILE A 678 -21.40 33.91 80.27
N GLU A 679 -22.69 34.18 80.42
CA GLU A 679 -23.70 33.85 79.41
C GLU A 679 -23.44 34.57 78.08
N GLY A 680 -22.97 35.83 78.12
CA GLY A 680 -22.59 36.60 76.93
C GLY A 680 -21.41 36.01 76.17
N VAL A 681 -20.34 35.64 76.88
CA VAL A 681 -19.12 35.05 76.28
C VAL A 681 -19.42 33.68 75.64
N MET A 682 -20.26 32.85 76.27
CA MET A 682 -20.66 31.56 75.71
C MET A 682 -21.48 31.68 74.41
N ALA A 683 -22.27 32.74 74.25
CA ALA A 683 -23.04 32.99 73.04
C ALA A 683 -22.12 33.40 71.86
N GLU A 684 -21.08 34.20 72.11
CA GLU A 684 -20.10 34.59 71.09
C GLU A 684 -19.24 33.41 70.63
N LEU A 685 -18.81 32.54 71.56
CA LEU A 685 -18.05 31.33 71.26
C LEU A 685 -18.77 30.44 70.23
N ARG A 686 -20.06 30.15 70.47
CA ARG A 686 -20.89 29.34 69.56
C ARG A 686 -21.05 29.98 68.18
N ARG A 687 -21.14 31.32 68.12
CA ARG A 687 -21.25 32.05 66.85
C ARG A 687 -19.99 31.88 66.01
N TYR A 688 -18.81 32.05 66.61
CA TYR A 688 -17.53 31.91 65.90
C TYR A 688 -17.21 30.45 65.53
N GLU A 689 -17.61 29.47 66.35
CA GLU A 689 -17.51 28.04 66.00
C GLU A 689 -18.35 27.70 64.75
N GLY A 690 -19.56 28.26 64.63
CA GLY A 690 -20.40 28.09 63.43
C GLY A 690 -19.83 28.76 62.19
N LEU A 691 -19.25 29.96 62.33
CA LEU A 691 -18.55 30.67 61.25
C LEU A 691 -17.32 29.88 60.74
N ARG A 692 -16.51 29.32 61.66
CA ARG A 692 -15.36 28.47 61.30
C ARG A 692 -15.78 27.26 60.48
N GLN A 693 -16.80 26.52 60.94
CA GLN A 693 -17.29 25.32 60.26
C GLN A 693 -17.85 25.62 58.85
N SER A 694 -18.54 26.75 58.68
CA SER A 694 -19.02 27.21 57.37
C SER A 694 -17.87 27.58 56.44
N SER A 695 -16.86 28.32 56.93
CA SER A 695 -15.69 28.69 56.11
C SER A 695 -14.84 27.48 55.72
N ASP A 696 -14.71 26.47 56.60
CA ASP A 696 -14.05 25.19 56.30
C ASP A 696 -14.74 24.43 55.15
N GLN A 697 -16.07 24.34 55.18
CA GLN A 697 -16.84 23.66 54.11
C GLN A 697 -16.68 24.36 52.76
N HIS A 698 -16.74 25.70 52.72
CA HIS A 698 -16.55 26.47 51.50
C HIS A 698 -15.10 26.40 50.98
N ALA A 699 -14.10 26.41 51.87
CA ALA A 699 -12.70 26.24 51.49
C ALA A 699 -12.43 24.85 50.89
N LEU A 700 -13.07 23.81 51.42
CA LEU A 700 -12.95 22.45 50.90
C LEU A 700 -13.59 22.30 49.51
N ALA A 701 -14.79 22.87 49.31
CA ALA A 701 -15.45 22.90 48.00
C ALA A 701 -14.62 23.67 46.94
N LEU A 702 -14.04 24.82 47.30
CA LEU A 702 -13.16 25.58 46.41
C LEU A 702 -11.88 24.80 46.04
N ARG A 703 -11.29 24.05 46.99
CA ARG A 703 -10.12 23.19 46.70
C ARG A 703 -10.45 22.08 45.70
N GLU A 704 -11.62 21.45 45.83
CA GLU A 704 -12.07 20.43 44.88
C GLU A 704 -12.32 21.03 43.48
N GLU A 705 -12.93 22.21 43.39
CA GLU A 705 -13.11 22.91 42.11
C GLU A 705 -11.77 23.29 41.46
N ILE A 706 -10.81 23.82 42.23
CA ILE A 706 -9.48 24.16 41.74
C ILE A 706 -8.76 22.89 41.24
N SER A 707 -8.82 21.79 42.01
CA SER A 707 -8.22 20.52 41.62
C SER A 707 -8.82 20.00 40.30
N ARG A 708 -10.15 20.04 40.15
CA ARG A 708 -10.84 19.65 38.91
C ARG A 708 -10.42 20.54 37.73
N LYS A 709 -10.34 21.85 37.91
CA LYS A 709 -9.91 22.80 36.86
C LYS A 709 -8.44 22.63 36.50
N ARG A 710 -7.54 22.31 37.44
CA ARG A 710 -6.12 22.01 37.18
C ARG A 710 -5.94 20.73 36.37
N VAL A 711 -6.72 19.68 36.65
CA VAL A 711 -6.71 18.45 35.83
C VAL A 711 -7.15 18.76 34.39
N ASN A 712 -8.17 19.60 34.21
CA ASN A 712 -8.60 20.05 32.88
C ASN A 712 -7.53 20.91 32.18
N GLU A 713 -6.80 21.77 32.91
CA GLU A 713 -5.69 22.54 32.37
C GLU A 713 -4.58 21.63 31.81
N GLU A 714 -4.15 20.62 32.57
CA GLU A 714 -3.16 19.64 32.10
C GLU A 714 -3.69 18.81 30.91
N GLY A 715 -4.99 18.45 30.93
CA GLY A 715 -5.64 17.78 29.79
C GLY A 715 -5.65 18.61 28.51
N PHE A 716 -5.86 19.92 28.60
CA PHE A 716 -5.80 20.83 27.45
C PHE A 716 -4.38 21.09 26.97
N LYS A 717 -3.38 21.20 27.88
CA LYS A 717 -1.96 21.31 27.50
C LYS A 717 -1.49 20.11 26.68
N LEU A 718 -1.74 18.89 27.17
CA LEU A 718 -1.37 17.65 26.45
C LEU A 718 -2.04 17.57 25.08
N ARG A 719 -3.28 18.06 24.96
CA ARG A 719 -3.99 18.07 23.69
C ARG A 719 -3.42 19.10 22.71
N ILE A 720 -3.06 20.29 23.18
CA ILE A 720 -2.35 21.29 22.37
C ILE A 720 -0.98 20.75 21.93
N GLU A 721 -0.21 20.12 22.81
CA GLU A 721 1.07 19.46 22.46
C GLU A 721 0.89 18.40 21.36
N SER A 722 -0.13 17.54 21.47
CA SER A 722 -0.41 16.53 20.45
C SER A 722 -0.78 17.13 19.08
N LEU A 723 -1.52 18.25 19.07
CA LEU A 723 -1.88 18.96 17.85
C LEU A 723 -0.67 19.68 17.24
N LEU A 724 0.21 20.24 18.07
CA LEU A 724 1.48 20.84 17.66
C LEU A 724 2.42 19.80 17.03
N GLU A 725 2.58 18.62 17.65
CA GLU A 725 3.34 17.50 17.09
C GLU A 725 2.76 17.04 15.74
N ALA A 726 1.43 17.01 15.61
CA ALA A 726 0.77 16.64 14.34
C ALA A 726 0.93 17.70 13.25
N ILE A 727 1.14 18.98 13.60
CA ILE A 727 1.42 20.07 12.65
C ILE A 727 2.90 20.04 12.23
N THR A 728 3.83 19.90 13.18
CA THR A 728 5.27 19.80 12.90
C THR A 728 5.62 18.53 12.13
N GLY A 729 4.97 17.40 12.44
CA GLY A 729 5.09 16.15 11.68
C GLY A 729 4.61 16.24 10.23
N ALA A 730 3.76 17.23 9.89
CA ALA A 730 3.34 17.52 8.51
C ALA A 730 4.35 18.43 7.76
N GLY A 731 5.41 18.89 8.43
CA GLY A 731 6.45 19.77 7.87
C GLY A 731 6.08 21.24 7.82
N LEU A 732 5.08 21.66 8.62
CA LEU A 732 4.59 23.04 8.69
C LEU A 732 4.82 23.61 10.10
N GLU A 733 5.05 24.92 10.21
CA GLU A 733 5.16 25.61 11.49
C GLU A 733 3.83 26.29 11.86
N LEU A 734 3.41 26.20 13.13
CA LEU A 734 2.14 26.75 13.60
C LEU A 734 1.98 28.24 13.26
N ALA A 735 3.04 29.04 13.41
CA ALA A 735 3.01 30.47 13.12
C ALA A 735 2.69 30.76 11.64
N GLN A 736 3.30 30.00 10.72
CA GLN A 736 3.07 30.16 9.28
C GLN A 736 1.63 29.77 8.90
N VAL A 737 1.12 28.68 9.51
CA VAL A 737 -0.26 28.22 9.27
C VAL A 737 -1.30 29.21 9.81
N LEU A 738 -1.03 29.85 10.95
CA LEU A 738 -1.90 30.87 11.54
C LEU A 738 -1.89 32.19 10.78
N ASP A 739 -0.77 32.60 10.19
CA ASP A 739 -0.67 33.82 9.36
C ASP A 739 -1.40 33.67 8.01
N GLU A 740 -1.46 32.46 7.46
CA GLU A 740 -2.18 32.15 6.22
C GLU A 740 -3.70 31.96 6.41
N LEU A 741 -4.18 31.97 7.66
CA LEU A 741 -5.59 31.77 8.00
C LEU A 741 -6.40 33.09 7.90
N PRO A 742 -7.54 33.11 7.19
CA PRO A 742 -8.46 34.24 7.18
C PRO A 742 -8.96 34.59 8.59
N GLY A 743 -9.16 35.88 8.87
CA GLY A 743 -9.62 36.35 10.19
C GLY A 743 -11.01 35.88 10.60
N ASP A 744 -11.82 35.40 9.65
CA ASP A 744 -13.17 34.85 9.80
C ASP A 744 -13.22 33.31 9.70
N ALA A 745 -12.07 32.63 9.78
CA ALA A 745 -12.01 31.18 9.63
C ALA A 745 -12.67 30.43 10.80
N GLU A 746 -13.74 29.69 10.51
CA GLU A 746 -14.45 28.82 11.47
C GLU A 746 -14.02 27.35 11.34
N ILE A 747 -13.77 26.69 12.49
CA ILE A 747 -13.30 25.29 12.56
C ILE A 747 -14.23 24.34 11.78
N ASN A 748 -15.55 24.49 11.94
CA ASN A 748 -16.52 23.61 11.29
C ASN A 748 -16.53 23.78 9.76
N GLY A 749 -16.35 25.00 9.25
CA GLY A 749 -16.24 25.25 7.82
C GLY A 749 -14.99 24.62 7.22
N TRP A 750 -13.87 24.59 7.96
CA TRP A 750 -12.61 24.03 7.49
C TRP A 750 -12.60 22.51 7.60
N ARG A 751 -13.27 21.93 8.61
CA ARG A 751 -13.55 20.49 8.67
C ARG A 751 -14.42 20.03 7.50
N GLN A 752 -15.45 20.79 7.13
CA GLN A 752 -16.24 20.53 5.93
C GLN A 752 -15.40 20.63 4.65
N ALA A 753 -14.54 21.65 4.54
CA ALA A 753 -13.64 21.79 3.41
C ALA A 753 -12.65 20.61 3.28
N VAL A 754 -12.13 20.08 4.41
CA VAL A 754 -11.31 18.85 4.43
C VAL A 754 -12.12 17.64 3.99
N ALA A 755 -13.35 17.46 4.49
CA ALA A 755 -14.22 16.36 4.10
C ALA A 755 -14.63 16.41 2.61
N ASP A 756 -14.85 17.61 2.07
CA ASP A 756 -15.10 17.84 0.65
C ASP A 756 -13.87 17.49 -0.19
N LEU A 757 -12.67 17.83 0.27
CA LEU A 757 -11.40 17.46 -0.36
C LEU A 757 -11.18 15.93 -0.31
N GLU A 758 -11.42 15.28 0.82
CA GLU A 758 -11.37 13.81 0.92
C GLU A 758 -12.34 13.13 -0.06
N THR A 759 -13.56 13.68 -0.18
CA THR A 759 -14.56 13.16 -1.12
C THR A 759 -14.11 13.36 -2.58
N ARG A 760 -13.48 14.48 -2.90
CA ARG A 760 -12.89 14.75 -4.23
C ARG A 760 -11.70 13.83 -4.52
N ILE A 761 -10.85 13.56 -3.53
CA ILE A 761 -9.71 12.64 -3.61
C ILE A 761 -10.21 11.21 -3.87
N ARG A 762 -11.19 10.72 -3.09
CA ARG A 762 -11.80 9.39 -3.29
C ARG A 762 -12.44 9.21 -4.66
N ARG A 763 -13.02 10.26 -5.25
CA ARG A 763 -13.59 10.20 -6.60
C ARG A 763 -12.55 10.05 -7.70
N LEU A 764 -11.29 10.39 -7.42
CA LEU A 764 -10.19 10.24 -8.36
C LEU A 764 -9.56 8.83 -8.25
N GLU A 765 -9.72 8.13 -7.12
CA GLU A 765 -9.18 6.77 -6.94
C GLU A 765 -9.92 5.72 -7.80
N PRO A 766 -9.20 4.80 -8.47
CA PRO A 766 -7.75 4.61 -8.45
C PRO A 766 -6.99 5.52 -9.44
N VAL A 767 -6.01 6.28 -8.93
CA VAL A 767 -5.14 7.18 -9.72
C VAL A 767 -3.78 6.52 -9.99
N ASN A 768 -3.33 6.51 -11.25
CA ASN A 768 -1.97 6.09 -11.61
C ASN A 768 -0.97 7.25 -11.46
N LEU A 769 -0.29 7.33 -10.33
CA LEU A 769 0.74 8.37 -10.07
C LEU A 769 1.96 8.26 -11.01
N ALA A 770 2.27 7.07 -11.53
CA ALA A 770 3.36 6.88 -12.49
C ALA A 770 3.07 7.51 -13.86
N ALA A 771 1.79 7.81 -14.16
CA ALA A 771 1.39 8.43 -15.41
C ALA A 771 2.00 9.82 -15.63
N ILE A 772 2.36 10.56 -14.56
CA ILE A 772 3.03 11.87 -14.67
C ILE A 772 4.42 11.70 -15.29
N SER A 773 5.23 10.77 -14.76
CA SER A 773 6.55 10.47 -15.31
C SER A 773 6.50 9.78 -16.66
N GLU A 774 5.55 8.86 -16.86
CA GLU A 774 5.36 8.17 -18.14
C GLU A 774 4.90 9.12 -19.25
N TYR A 775 4.02 10.09 -18.94
CA TYR A 775 3.63 11.16 -19.85
C TYR A 775 4.83 12.03 -20.23
N GLY A 776 5.67 12.42 -19.25
CA GLY A 776 6.88 13.18 -19.51
C GLY A 776 7.87 12.46 -20.43
N GLN A 777 8.12 11.17 -20.19
CA GLN A 777 8.98 10.35 -21.04
C GLN A 777 8.39 10.14 -22.45
N ALA A 778 7.08 9.87 -22.54
CA ALA A 778 6.38 9.70 -23.81
C ALA A 778 6.36 11.02 -24.63
N GLN A 779 6.20 12.16 -23.97
CA GLN A 779 6.25 13.48 -24.62
C GLN A 779 7.66 13.78 -25.15
N GLN A 780 8.72 13.55 -24.36
CA GLN A 780 10.10 13.69 -24.86
C GLN A 780 10.38 12.77 -26.06
N ARG A 781 9.89 11.53 -26.02
CA ARG A 781 10.04 10.59 -27.13
C ARG A 781 9.29 11.06 -28.38
N LYS A 782 8.09 11.64 -28.23
CA LYS A 782 7.36 12.25 -29.35
C LYS A 782 8.12 13.43 -29.93
N GLU A 783 8.57 14.38 -29.09
CA GLU A 783 9.33 15.55 -29.55
C GLU A 783 10.59 15.12 -30.32
N TYR A 784 11.28 14.06 -29.86
CA TYR A 784 12.41 13.48 -30.57
C TYR A 784 12.03 12.88 -31.94
N LEU A 785 10.95 12.10 -32.01
CA LEU A 785 10.48 11.48 -33.25
C LEU A 785 9.93 12.51 -34.24
N ASP A 786 9.22 13.54 -33.77
CA ASP A 786 8.73 14.64 -34.59
C ASP A 786 9.89 15.46 -35.15
N ALA A 787 10.95 15.68 -34.35
CA ALA A 787 12.17 16.32 -34.83
C ALA A 787 12.86 15.49 -35.93
N GLN A 788 13.00 14.17 -35.76
CA GLN A 788 13.54 13.29 -36.81
C GLN A 788 12.66 13.26 -38.07
N ASN A 789 11.34 13.22 -37.91
CA ASN A 789 10.42 13.24 -39.04
C ASN A 789 10.50 14.58 -39.79
N THR A 790 10.58 15.69 -39.07
CA THR A 790 10.77 17.02 -39.67
C THR A 790 12.10 17.10 -40.42
N ASP A 791 13.18 16.57 -39.86
CA ASP A 791 14.50 16.54 -40.52
C ASP A 791 14.47 15.67 -41.79
N LEU A 792 13.82 14.50 -41.74
CA LEU A 792 13.63 13.64 -42.91
C LEU A 792 12.75 14.28 -44.00
N VAL A 793 11.65 14.94 -43.61
CA VAL A 793 10.78 15.67 -44.55
C VAL A 793 11.53 16.85 -45.16
N THR A 794 12.31 17.58 -44.38
CA THR A 794 13.13 18.69 -44.87
C THR A 794 14.23 18.19 -45.81
N ALA A 795 14.85 17.04 -45.51
CA ALA A 795 15.80 16.38 -46.40
C ALA A 795 15.15 15.90 -47.70
N LEU A 796 13.93 15.35 -47.63
CA LEU A 796 13.13 14.96 -48.80
C LEU A 796 12.80 16.16 -49.68
N GLU A 797 12.29 17.25 -49.09
CA GLU A 797 11.98 18.49 -49.81
C GLU A 797 13.24 19.11 -50.44
N THR A 798 14.38 19.04 -49.75
CA THR A 798 15.68 19.51 -50.26
C THR A 798 16.15 18.66 -51.44
N LEU A 799 15.99 17.34 -51.37
CA LEU A 799 16.30 16.42 -52.47
C LEU A 799 15.37 16.65 -53.66
N GLU A 800 14.06 16.80 -53.44
CA GLU A 800 13.11 17.11 -54.50
C GLU A 800 13.39 18.47 -55.16
N ALA A 801 13.76 19.49 -54.37
CA ALA A 801 14.16 20.79 -54.88
C ALA A 801 15.46 20.70 -55.69
N ALA A 802 16.43 19.87 -55.26
CA ALA A 802 17.65 19.61 -55.99
C ALA A 802 17.38 18.88 -57.32
N ILE A 803 16.51 17.87 -57.34
CA ILE A 803 16.06 17.17 -58.55
C ILE A 803 15.40 18.15 -59.51
N ARG A 804 14.44 18.96 -59.04
CA ARG A 804 13.76 19.97 -59.89
C ARG A 804 14.72 21.01 -60.45
N LYS A 805 15.77 21.38 -59.69
CA LYS A 805 16.81 22.31 -60.15
C LYS A 805 17.68 21.66 -61.23
N ILE A 806 18.09 20.41 -61.03
CA ILE A 806 18.84 19.62 -62.01
C ILE A 806 18.03 19.43 -63.29
N ASP A 807 16.76 19.03 -63.20
CA ASP A 807 15.90 18.85 -64.38
C ASP A 807 15.73 20.14 -65.17
N ARG A 808 15.58 21.28 -64.48
CA ARG A 808 15.46 22.59 -65.11
C ARG A 808 16.77 22.99 -65.81
N GLU A 809 17.93 22.72 -65.20
CA GLU A 809 19.24 23.00 -65.79
C GLU A 809 19.54 22.06 -66.98
N THR A 810 19.18 20.78 -66.87
CA THR A 810 19.33 19.76 -67.92
C THR A 810 18.44 20.07 -69.13
N ARG A 811 17.16 20.41 -68.91
CA ARG A 811 16.25 20.88 -69.99
C ARG A 811 16.79 22.13 -70.68
N GLY A 812 17.37 23.06 -69.91
CA GLY A 812 18.03 24.25 -70.45
C GLY A 812 19.22 23.92 -71.34
N ARG A 813 20.15 23.09 -70.86
CA ARG A 813 21.35 22.68 -71.63
C ARG A 813 21.00 21.85 -72.86
N PHE A 814 20.03 20.94 -72.76
CA PHE A 814 19.57 20.14 -73.89
C PHE A 814 18.96 21.04 -74.97
N LYS A 815 18.05 21.94 -74.59
CA LYS A 815 17.41 22.88 -75.52
C LYS A 815 18.43 23.79 -76.20
N ASP A 816 19.35 24.39 -75.44
CA ASP A 816 20.39 25.28 -75.98
C ASP A 816 21.32 24.52 -76.96
N THR A 817 21.68 23.28 -76.63
CA THR A 817 22.48 22.43 -77.52
C THR A 817 21.70 22.04 -78.78
N PHE A 818 20.43 21.64 -78.64
CA PHE A 818 19.54 21.31 -79.76
C PHE A 818 19.36 22.49 -80.72
N ASP A 819 19.06 23.69 -80.19
CA ASP A 819 18.84 24.90 -80.99
C ASP A 819 20.11 25.30 -81.74
N ARG A 820 21.28 25.18 -81.09
CA ARG A 820 22.58 25.44 -81.74
C ARG A 820 22.90 24.41 -82.82
N VAL A 821 22.67 23.10 -82.60
CA VAL A 821 22.90 22.06 -83.64
C VAL A 821 21.93 22.29 -84.81
N ASN A 822 20.66 22.57 -84.52
CA ASN A 822 19.64 22.84 -85.53
C ASN A 822 20.01 24.05 -86.41
N THR A 823 20.51 25.13 -85.78
CA THR A 823 21.02 26.30 -86.50
C THR A 823 22.23 25.95 -87.37
N GLY A 824 23.15 25.12 -86.85
CA GLY A 824 24.30 24.60 -87.60
C GLY A 824 23.88 23.84 -88.87
N ILE A 825 22.89 22.95 -88.74
CA ILE A 825 22.37 22.18 -89.88
C ILE A 825 21.72 23.09 -90.90
N GLN A 826 20.89 24.03 -90.46
CA GLN A 826 20.22 24.99 -91.35
C GLN A 826 21.21 25.86 -92.13
N ALA A 827 22.40 26.13 -91.57
CA ALA A 827 23.46 26.90 -92.22
C ALA A 827 24.39 26.07 -93.12
N LEU A 828 24.73 24.84 -92.72
CA LEU A 828 25.66 23.97 -93.43
C LEU A 828 24.99 23.19 -94.56
N TYR A 829 23.73 22.81 -94.39
CA TYR A 829 22.98 22.03 -95.38
C TYR A 829 22.88 22.74 -96.75
N PRO A 830 22.51 24.04 -96.85
CA PRO A 830 22.43 24.72 -98.14
C PRO A 830 23.80 24.92 -98.79
N ARG A 831 24.88 25.02 -98.00
CA ARG A 831 26.25 25.15 -98.50
C ARG A 831 26.75 23.86 -99.16
N LEU A 832 26.48 22.72 -98.53
CA LEU A 832 26.86 21.40 -99.02
C LEU A 832 26.03 20.99 -100.26
N PHE A 833 24.72 21.28 -100.27
CA PHE A 833 23.82 20.91 -101.37
C PHE A 833 23.66 21.96 -102.49
N GLY A 834 24.25 23.16 -102.33
CA GLY A 834 24.07 24.27 -103.28
C GLY A 834 22.64 24.86 -103.31
N GLY A 835 21.85 24.63 -102.25
CA GLY A 835 20.45 24.99 -102.10
C GLY A 835 19.70 24.02 -101.18
N GLY A 836 18.40 24.27 -100.91
CA GLY A 836 17.59 23.42 -100.01
C GLY A 836 17.67 23.83 -98.52
N HIS A 837 16.94 23.12 -97.66
CA HIS A 837 16.86 23.41 -96.21
C HIS A 837 16.72 22.11 -95.40
N ALA A 838 17.37 22.03 -94.25
CA ALA A 838 17.16 20.95 -93.28
C ALA A 838 17.08 21.51 -91.86
N TYR A 839 16.28 20.89 -91.01
CA TYR A 839 16.08 21.25 -89.61
C TYR A 839 15.84 20.01 -88.74
N LEU A 840 16.05 20.16 -87.44
CA LEU A 840 15.77 19.16 -86.43
C LEU A 840 14.38 19.39 -85.82
N GLU A 841 13.68 18.31 -85.53
CA GLU A 841 12.36 18.31 -84.89
C GLU A 841 12.35 17.32 -83.71
N LEU A 842 11.74 17.72 -82.59
CA LEU A 842 11.59 16.87 -81.41
C LEU A 842 10.37 15.96 -81.58
N THR A 843 10.50 14.70 -81.22
CA THR A 843 9.46 13.67 -81.45
C THR A 843 8.37 13.60 -80.37
N GLY A 844 8.47 14.38 -79.28
CA GLY A 844 7.45 14.46 -78.23
C GLY A 844 7.60 15.70 -77.34
N GLU A 845 6.82 15.77 -76.27
CA GLU A 845 6.66 16.99 -75.46
C GLU A 845 7.67 17.16 -74.30
N ASP A 846 8.25 16.07 -73.75
CA ASP A 846 9.22 16.16 -72.65
C ASP A 846 10.68 16.12 -73.12
N LEU A 847 11.34 17.27 -73.07
CA LEU A 847 12.74 17.49 -73.47
C LEU A 847 13.77 16.51 -72.86
N LEU A 848 13.44 15.81 -71.76
CA LEU A 848 14.35 14.85 -71.11
C LEU A 848 14.22 13.41 -71.63
N ASP A 849 13.12 13.05 -72.31
CA ASP A 849 12.82 11.68 -72.77
C ASP A 849 12.48 11.60 -74.28
N THR A 850 12.55 12.73 -75.00
CA THR A 850 12.19 12.81 -76.42
C THR A 850 13.36 12.53 -77.37
N GLY A 851 13.09 11.78 -78.46
CA GLY A 851 14.04 11.61 -79.57
C GLY A 851 14.07 12.80 -80.54
N VAL A 852 15.13 12.89 -81.35
CA VAL A 852 15.33 13.95 -82.37
C VAL A 852 15.19 13.37 -83.79
N ALA A 853 14.29 13.92 -84.60
CA ALA A 853 14.13 13.58 -86.01
C ALA A 853 14.76 14.65 -86.91
N ILE A 854 15.32 14.23 -88.05
CA ILE A 854 15.98 15.12 -89.01
C ILE A 854 15.09 15.26 -90.24
N MET A 855 14.68 16.50 -90.50
CA MET A 855 13.81 16.86 -91.62
C MET A 855 14.62 17.62 -92.65
N ALA A 856 14.67 17.09 -93.87
CA ALA A 856 15.52 17.64 -94.91
C ALA A 856 14.77 17.81 -96.24
N ARG A 857 15.09 18.90 -96.93
CA ARG A 857 14.51 19.31 -98.22
C ARG A 857 15.62 19.61 -99.21
N PRO A 858 16.00 18.62 -100.05
CA PRO A 858 16.90 18.83 -101.16
C PRO A 858 16.34 19.85 -102.17
N PRO A 859 17.19 20.55 -102.95
CA PRO A 859 16.75 21.53 -103.94
C PRO A 859 15.79 20.89 -104.95
N GLY A 860 14.58 21.46 -105.08
CA GLY A 860 13.53 20.98 -105.98
C GLY A 860 12.59 19.89 -105.44
N LYS A 861 12.81 19.34 -104.23
CA LYS A 861 11.96 18.30 -103.62
C LYS A 861 11.12 18.81 -102.43
N ARG A 862 10.18 17.99 -101.95
CA ARG A 862 9.39 18.22 -100.71
C ARG A 862 10.21 17.85 -99.47
N VAL A 863 9.84 18.37 -98.31
CA VAL A 863 10.48 18.04 -97.02
C VAL A 863 10.14 16.59 -96.67
N SER A 864 11.14 15.80 -96.29
CA SER A 864 10.96 14.41 -95.85
C SER A 864 11.95 14.06 -94.74
N ASN A 865 11.61 13.05 -93.94
CA ASN A 865 12.51 12.49 -92.93
C ASN A 865 13.76 11.90 -93.63
N ILE A 866 14.94 11.99 -93.00
CA ILE A 866 16.20 11.47 -93.53
C ILE A 866 16.09 10.03 -94.05
N SER A 867 15.29 9.18 -93.41
CA SER A 867 15.05 7.78 -93.82
C SER A 867 14.42 7.62 -95.22
N LEU A 868 13.79 8.66 -95.77
CA LEU A 868 13.07 8.63 -97.06
C LEU A 868 13.84 9.30 -98.21
N LEU A 869 15.07 9.75 -97.99
CA LEU A 869 15.93 10.38 -99.01
C LEU A 869 16.73 9.36 -99.86
N SER A 870 17.22 9.79 -101.02
CA SER A 870 18.14 9.01 -101.88
C SER A 870 19.46 8.69 -101.14
N GLY A 871 20.16 7.62 -101.49
CA GLY A 871 21.41 7.20 -100.82
C GLY A 871 22.47 8.31 -100.72
N GLY A 872 22.70 9.07 -101.80
CA GLY A 872 23.61 10.22 -101.80
C GLY A 872 23.08 11.43 -101.00
N GLU A 873 21.77 11.66 -101.02
CA GLU A 873 21.13 12.73 -100.24
C GLU A 873 21.16 12.42 -98.73
N LYS A 874 21.05 11.13 -98.34
CA LYS A 874 21.19 10.67 -96.95
C LYS A 874 22.60 10.87 -96.41
N ALA A 875 23.62 10.47 -97.18
CA ALA A 875 25.02 10.63 -96.79
C ALA A 875 25.35 12.11 -96.55
N MET A 876 24.98 13.00 -97.48
CA MET A 876 25.24 14.44 -97.34
C MET A 876 24.44 15.09 -96.20
N THR A 877 23.20 14.65 -95.95
CA THR A 877 22.40 15.12 -94.79
C THR A 877 23.04 14.70 -93.47
N ALA A 878 23.57 13.47 -93.39
CA ALA A 878 24.27 12.96 -92.22
C ALA A 878 25.61 13.68 -91.99
N VAL A 879 26.36 13.97 -93.05
CA VAL A 879 27.59 14.76 -93.00
C VAL A 879 27.31 16.18 -92.49
N ALA A 880 26.24 16.83 -92.97
CA ALA A 880 25.81 18.14 -92.48
C ALA A 880 25.47 18.12 -90.98
N LEU A 881 24.78 17.09 -90.49
CA LEU A 881 24.49 16.89 -89.06
C LEU A 881 25.79 16.71 -88.25
N VAL A 882 26.67 15.81 -88.69
CA VAL A 882 27.95 15.53 -88.01
C VAL A 882 28.77 16.82 -87.91
N PHE A 883 28.95 17.57 -89.00
CA PHE A 883 29.67 18.83 -88.96
C PHE A 883 29.01 19.91 -88.09
N SER A 884 27.67 19.92 -88.01
CA SER A 884 26.93 20.84 -87.13
C SER A 884 27.17 20.53 -85.65
N ILE A 885 27.27 19.24 -85.30
CA ILE A 885 27.62 18.80 -83.94
C ILE A 885 29.10 19.10 -83.65
N PHE A 886 29.99 18.87 -84.62
CA PHE A 886 31.42 19.18 -84.50
C PHE A 886 31.70 20.68 -84.32
N GLN A 887 30.93 21.59 -84.94
CA GLN A 887 31.08 23.04 -84.70
C GLN A 887 30.74 23.45 -83.26
N LEU A 888 29.86 22.69 -82.61
CA LEU A 888 29.44 22.95 -81.24
C LEU A 888 30.44 22.45 -80.20
N ASN A 889 31.10 21.33 -80.49
CA ASN A 889 32.14 20.76 -79.63
C ASN A 889 33.26 20.16 -80.50
N PRO A 890 34.25 20.98 -80.93
CA PRO A 890 35.23 20.56 -81.93
C PRO A 890 36.16 19.48 -81.37
N ALA A 891 36.03 18.25 -81.87
CA ALA A 891 37.01 17.20 -81.61
C ALA A 891 38.24 17.38 -82.52
N PRO A 892 39.46 17.09 -82.02
CA PRO A 892 40.72 17.43 -82.69
C PRO A 892 41.00 16.65 -83.98
N PHE A 893 40.25 15.58 -84.25
CA PHE A 893 40.28 14.83 -85.50
C PHE A 893 38.88 14.27 -85.79
N CYS A 894 38.52 14.18 -87.08
CA CYS A 894 37.32 13.52 -87.57
C CYS A 894 37.76 12.55 -88.66
N MET A 895 37.43 11.26 -88.50
CA MET A 895 37.72 10.23 -89.49
C MET A 895 36.41 9.90 -90.20
N LEU A 896 36.39 10.07 -91.52
CA LEU A 896 35.24 9.74 -92.37
C LEU A 896 35.67 8.55 -93.24
N ASP A 897 34.93 7.46 -93.15
CA ASP A 897 35.23 6.21 -93.88
C ASP A 897 34.25 6.05 -95.04
N GLU A 898 34.77 5.99 -96.27
CA GLU A 898 34.05 5.74 -97.54
C GLU A 898 32.74 6.55 -97.75
N VAL A 899 32.71 7.80 -97.26
CA VAL A 899 31.50 8.65 -97.28
C VAL A 899 31.14 9.18 -98.68
N ASP A 900 32.08 9.10 -99.63
CA ASP A 900 31.96 9.55 -101.02
C ASP A 900 31.37 8.51 -101.98
N ALA A 901 31.25 7.24 -101.57
CA ALA A 901 30.73 6.16 -102.40
C ALA A 901 29.33 6.40 -103.04
N PRO A 902 28.36 7.09 -102.38
CA PRO A 902 27.07 7.39 -102.97
C PRO A 902 26.98 8.83 -103.56
N LEU A 903 28.09 9.56 -103.65
CA LEU A 903 28.13 10.97 -104.09
C LEU A 903 28.62 11.11 -105.54
N ASP A 904 28.09 12.11 -106.22
CA ASP A 904 28.54 12.57 -107.54
C ASP A 904 29.73 13.53 -107.44
N GLU A 905 30.58 13.58 -108.47
CA GLU A 905 31.83 14.40 -108.49
C GLU A 905 31.62 15.88 -108.13
N ALA A 906 30.44 16.43 -108.43
CA ALA A 906 30.09 17.82 -108.10
C ALA A 906 29.86 18.05 -106.60
N ASN A 907 29.39 17.04 -105.87
CA ASN A 907 29.14 17.12 -104.42
C ASN A 907 30.36 16.67 -103.60
N VAL A 908 31.26 15.84 -104.14
CA VAL A 908 32.55 15.51 -103.50
C VAL A 908 33.52 16.70 -103.48
N ASN A 909 33.47 17.58 -104.49
CA ASN A 909 34.32 18.78 -104.55
C ASN A 909 33.86 19.95 -103.67
N ARG A 910 32.61 19.92 -103.15
CA ARG A 910 32.04 20.96 -102.28
C ARG A 910 32.19 20.58 -100.83
#